data_AF-A0A8S2LW67-F1
#
_entry.id   AF-A0A8S2LW67-F1
#
_cell.length_a   1.000
_cell.length_b   1.000
_cell.length_c   1.000
_cell.angle_alpha   90.00
_cell.angle_beta   90.00
_cell.angle_gamma   90.00
#
_symmetry.space_group_name_H-M   'P 1'
#
loop_
_entity.id
_entity.type
_entity.pdbx_description
1 polymer ?
#
loop_
_entity_poly.entity_id
_entity_poly.type
_entity_poly.pdbx_seq_one_letter_code
_entity_poly.pdbx_strand_id
1 'polypeptide(L)'
;MMKSKTSTCFENLPNELIYGIFDFMDGLDLYQTFYDLNSRINNILNSTSNMHLEPDSSIATSDSLVERFAQRVVHIRVRRSDYLDATRFLNVHSLEFYDYLPQQQLEQIRPECFAHLVYLRMCYIDDSVVASTFFQRIFSNEFPSLHKCVLDELTPPDSSQQWLGSPSLRSLSARGFALPLYSYILNSCSNLTHLHWSTIRCADVDNEATLVRHTHLKRLYIRTINIQIIETILFHVPNLKRLYIVSDWSRGNNCLPLDFKRLAHILIRYVPSLNCFDCDTMERNPIDIDTIHGFHPCFIRIQIECVPDGDLIMTSWLVHPSSPSGNGRRIELAGLDLWILARIDSVFVYPFELDIDRFNDALSRTLSLWPLVCGRFLLCKNGQYVIEMSDNAIPVNYTENNEMKKWPNELNVVLQLSNNPLTGFIDEVQTMKLIHGSQEEPLVCFKLTRIVQSGEWVLGVSWEHVLGDAEPCLRFLNTISRVYQQLIPLEPLPVFGRRLWRQDEYDLSLVSVTKQLRDALPLKDMLKNFMGIQTKYDQVNLHFSGKHLFKLRELAGEKNITLQDSLTAYIIVTLNTCCYQNDDQRLILRTNTTVNFRGVSDLIASVGQVSNAVFMMLSDNFDDPYSLSSIAKTIRCSIIKSRDPKFLESSLATADALMKSIVRDDLTPNLGYFANEVTVNSNLRYDWADLVDFGYKNKCRFYTAWTGPLYFRVFRLNLVEDGQGSFARDQHGAEVAFLIEKDKKDTFLSAWHKDIAENFVNVKQ
;
A
#
# COMPACT_ATOMS: atom_id res chain seq x y z
N MET A 1 -11.00 -47.66 -9.38
CA MET A 1 -10.49 -47.13 -10.66
C MET A 1 -10.17 -45.66 -10.47
N MET A 2 -8.91 -45.30 -10.24
CA MET A 2 -8.47 -43.90 -10.29
C MET A 2 -8.54 -43.46 -11.76
N LYS A 3 -9.41 -42.50 -12.08
CA LYS A 3 -9.41 -41.86 -13.40
C LYS A 3 -8.02 -41.28 -13.64
N SER A 4 -7.31 -41.73 -14.67
CA SER A 4 -6.03 -41.16 -15.06
C SER A 4 -6.23 -39.66 -15.27
N LYS A 5 -5.52 -38.82 -14.52
CA LYS A 5 -5.48 -37.38 -14.78
C LYS A 5 -4.96 -37.20 -16.21
N THR A 6 -5.86 -36.89 -17.15
CA THR A 6 -5.48 -36.42 -18.47
C THR A 6 -4.79 -35.08 -18.27
N SER A 7 -3.50 -34.99 -18.56
CA SER A 7 -2.79 -33.71 -18.55
C SER A 7 -3.47 -32.81 -19.59
N THR A 8 -3.97 -31.66 -19.16
CA THR A 8 -4.49 -30.65 -20.07
C THR A 8 -3.31 -30.00 -20.79
N CYS A 9 -3.18 -30.24 -22.08
CA CYS A 9 -2.25 -29.52 -22.95
C CYS A 9 -2.80 -28.12 -23.28
N PHE A 10 -1.92 -27.14 -23.49
CA PHE A 10 -2.30 -25.74 -23.77
C PHE A 10 -3.17 -25.63 -25.03
N GLU A 11 -2.88 -26.47 -26.03
CA GLU A 11 -3.58 -26.58 -27.31
C GLU A 11 -5.05 -26.98 -27.15
N ASN A 12 -5.42 -27.56 -25.99
CA ASN A 12 -6.78 -27.95 -25.68
C ASN A 12 -7.59 -26.82 -25.02
N LEU A 13 -6.97 -25.68 -24.69
CA LEU A 13 -7.71 -24.53 -24.19
C LEU A 13 -8.67 -24.00 -25.26
N PRO A 14 -9.88 -23.53 -24.89
CA PRO A 14 -10.78 -22.84 -25.81
C PRO A 14 -10.18 -21.51 -26.29
N ASN A 15 -10.57 -21.05 -27.49
CA ASN A 15 -9.96 -19.87 -28.13
C ASN A 15 -10.07 -18.62 -27.25
N GLU A 16 -11.17 -18.47 -26.52
CA GLU A 16 -11.45 -17.34 -25.64
C GLU A 16 -10.41 -17.20 -24.53
N LEU A 17 -9.96 -18.33 -23.96
CA LEU A 17 -8.89 -18.31 -22.97
C LEU A 17 -7.53 -18.02 -23.61
N ILE A 18 -7.29 -18.51 -24.82
CA ILE A 18 -6.04 -18.24 -25.54
C ILE A 18 -5.93 -16.75 -25.90
N TYR A 19 -7.01 -16.13 -26.41
CA TYR A 19 -7.04 -14.68 -26.63
C TYR A 19 -6.79 -13.91 -25.33
N GLY A 20 -7.48 -14.30 -24.26
CA GLY A 20 -7.26 -13.69 -22.94
C GLY A 20 -5.82 -13.81 -22.45
N ILE A 21 -5.12 -14.93 -22.72
CA ILE A 21 -3.69 -15.08 -22.38
C ILE A 21 -2.83 -14.21 -23.29
N PHE A 22 -3.11 -14.19 -24.60
CA PHE A 22 -2.32 -13.46 -25.58
C PHE A 22 -2.41 -11.94 -25.39
N ASP A 23 -3.52 -11.41 -24.88
CA ASP A 23 -3.65 -9.99 -24.53
C ASP A 23 -2.65 -9.54 -23.44
N PHE A 24 -2.02 -10.47 -22.71
CA PHE A 24 -1.04 -10.17 -21.66
C PHE A 24 0.42 -10.37 -22.05
N MET A 25 0.69 -10.80 -23.28
CA MET A 25 2.03 -11.12 -23.73
C MET A 25 2.52 -10.12 -24.77
N ASP A 26 3.82 -9.88 -24.78
CA ASP A 26 4.46 -9.14 -25.86
C ASP A 26 4.27 -9.90 -27.19
N GLY A 27 4.03 -9.15 -28.27
CA GLY A 27 3.82 -9.71 -29.60
C GLY A 27 5.00 -10.55 -30.07
N LEU A 28 6.23 -10.13 -29.78
CA LEU A 28 7.42 -10.89 -30.14
C LEU A 28 7.49 -12.20 -29.34
N ASP A 29 7.26 -12.15 -28.03
CA ASP A 29 7.21 -13.33 -27.17
C ASP A 29 6.13 -14.32 -27.62
N LEU A 30 4.95 -13.80 -28.00
CA LEU A 30 3.88 -14.61 -28.55
C LEU A 30 4.30 -15.36 -29.80
N TYR A 31 4.91 -14.67 -30.76
CA TYR A 31 5.38 -15.30 -31.98
C TYR A 31 6.50 -16.30 -31.68
N GLN A 32 7.51 -15.94 -30.91
CA GLN A 32 8.62 -16.84 -30.61
C GLN A 32 8.19 -18.09 -29.84
N THR A 33 7.21 -17.95 -28.94
CA THR A 33 6.76 -19.04 -28.07
C THR A 33 5.73 -19.95 -28.75
N PHE A 34 4.79 -19.38 -29.50
CA PHE A 34 3.60 -20.10 -29.96
C PHE A 34 3.48 -20.24 -31.47
N TYR A 35 4.25 -19.49 -32.25
CA TYR A 35 4.23 -19.63 -33.70
C TYR A 35 4.82 -20.99 -34.10
N ASP A 36 4.16 -21.66 -35.03
CA ASP A 36 4.43 -23.02 -35.47
C ASP A 36 4.12 -24.14 -34.45
N LEU A 37 3.46 -23.80 -33.32
CA LEU A 37 2.97 -24.82 -32.39
C LEU A 37 1.92 -25.72 -33.05
N ASN A 38 0.93 -25.13 -33.72
CA ASN A 38 0.02 -25.80 -34.64
C ASN A 38 -0.78 -24.78 -35.47
N SER A 39 -1.50 -25.26 -36.49
CA SER A 39 -2.28 -24.40 -37.40
C SER A 39 -3.38 -23.60 -36.72
N ARG A 40 -4.03 -24.15 -35.68
CA ARG A 40 -5.06 -23.43 -34.92
C ARG A 40 -4.46 -22.24 -34.18
N ILE A 41 -3.36 -22.44 -33.48
CA ILE A 41 -2.66 -21.36 -32.75
C ILE A 41 -2.10 -20.32 -33.72
N ASN A 42 -1.52 -20.75 -34.85
CA ASN A 42 -1.09 -19.81 -35.89
C ASN A 42 -2.26 -18.97 -36.43
N ASN A 43 -3.44 -19.57 -36.63
CA ASN A 43 -4.63 -18.81 -37.04
C ASN A 43 -5.08 -17.81 -35.98
N ILE A 44 -5.05 -18.19 -34.70
CA ILE A 44 -5.36 -17.29 -33.58
C ILE A 44 -4.38 -16.11 -33.57
N LEU A 45 -3.06 -16.38 -33.57
CA LEU A 45 -2.03 -15.35 -33.66
C LEU A 45 -2.22 -14.45 -34.88
N ASN A 46 -2.58 -15.02 -36.03
CA ASN A 46 -2.87 -14.28 -37.27
C ASN A 46 -4.12 -13.39 -37.18
N SER A 47 -5.10 -13.77 -36.37
CA SER A 47 -6.34 -13.02 -36.16
C SER A 47 -6.30 -11.97 -35.04
N THR A 48 -5.31 -12.03 -34.14
CA THR A 48 -5.15 -11.03 -33.07
C THR A 48 -4.81 -9.66 -33.65
N SER A 49 -5.63 -8.65 -33.37
CA SER A 49 -5.50 -7.29 -33.94
C SER A 49 -4.91 -6.26 -32.98
N ASN A 50 -4.75 -6.60 -31.70
CA ASN A 50 -4.36 -5.67 -30.63
C ASN A 50 -3.02 -6.08 -30.00
N MET A 51 -1.99 -6.25 -30.81
CA MET A 51 -0.69 -6.68 -30.27
C MET A 51 0.05 -5.53 -29.58
N HIS A 52 0.72 -5.87 -28.49
CA HIS A 52 1.67 -5.02 -27.79
C HIS A 52 3.08 -5.35 -28.27
N LEU A 53 3.95 -4.35 -28.41
CA LEU A 53 5.36 -4.53 -28.73
C LEU A 53 6.23 -3.73 -27.78
N GLU A 54 7.18 -4.40 -27.16
CA GLU A 54 8.17 -3.84 -26.25
C GLU A 54 9.57 -4.26 -26.71
N PRO A 55 10.18 -3.51 -27.66
CA PRO A 55 11.48 -3.88 -28.21
C PRO A 55 12.53 -3.91 -27.09
N ASP A 56 13.23 -5.04 -26.96
CA ASP A 56 14.42 -5.15 -26.12
C ASP A 56 15.68 -5.17 -27.00
N SER A 57 16.63 -4.31 -26.65
CA SER A 57 18.02 -4.24 -27.10
C SER A 57 18.74 -5.59 -27.34
N SER A 58 18.34 -6.66 -26.63
CA SER A 58 18.96 -7.98 -26.74
C SER A 58 18.50 -8.78 -27.97
N ILE A 59 17.33 -8.46 -28.52
CA ILE A 59 16.78 -9.15 -29.68
C ILE A 59 16.84 -8.17 -30.84
N ALA A 60 17.90 -8.27 -31.65
CA ALA A 60 17.85 -7.77 -33.02
C ALA A 60 16.60 -8.37 -33.65
N THR A 61 15.53 -7.58 -33.72
CA THR A 61 14.22 -8.05 -34.15
C THR A 61 14.43 -8.66 -35.51
N SER A 62 14.28 -9.99 -35.62
CA SER A 62 14.49 -10.62 -36.91
C SER A 62 13.52 -9.95 -37.87
N ASP A 63 14.02 -9.30 -38.92
CA ASP A 63 13.20 -8.48 -39.81
C ASP A 63 11.98 -9.25 -40.32
N SER A 64 12.14 -10.56 -40.51
CA SER A 64 11.09 -11.48 -40.93
C SER A 64 9.92 -11.63 -39.95
N LEU A 65 10.14 -11.48 -38.65
CA LEU A 65 9.09 -11.57 -37.63
C LEU A 65 8.30 -10.26 -37.58
N VAL A 66 8.99 -9.12 -37.53
CA VAL A 66 8.35 -7.79 -37.54
C VAL A 66 7.51 -7.62 -38.80
N GLU A 67 8.01 -7.99 -39.97
CA GLU A 67 7.24 -7.97 -41.22
C GLU A 67 5.90 -8.71 -41.15
N ARG A 68 5.85 -9.83 -40.41
CA ARG A 68 4.63 -10.64 -40.31
C ARG A 68 3.56 -9.96 -39.47
N PHE A 69 3.93 -9.27 -38.39
CA PHE A 69 2.95 -8.78 -37.41
C PHE A 69 2.90 -7.26 -37.21
N ALA A 70 3.80 -6.47 -37.79
CA ALA A 70 3.88 -5.03 -37.55
C ALA A 70 2.57 -4.28 -37.83
N GLN A 71 1.80 -4.70 -38.84
CA GLN A 71 0.49 -4.12 -39.16
C GLN A 71 -0.59 -4.35 -38.08
N ARG A 72 -0.35 -5.24 -37.12
CA ARG A 72 -1.27 -5.62 -36.03
C ARG A 72 -0.84 -5.09 -34.66
N VAL A 73 0.32 -4.42 -34.61
CA VAL A 73 0.80 -3.78 -33.39
C VAL A 73 0.03 -2.48 -33.20
N VAL A 74 -0.67 -2.39 -32.07
CA VAL A 74 -1.49 -1.23 -31.69
C VAL A 74 -0.81 -0.42 -30.59
N HIS A 75 0.03 -1.07 -29.78
CA HIS A 75 0.75 -0.45 -28.68
C HIS A 75 2.25 -0.72 -28.80
N ILE A 76 3.06 0.33 -28.77
CA ILE A 76 4.52 0.21 -28.74
C ILE A 76 5.06 0.90 -27.48
N ARG A 77 5.87 0.17 -26.71
CA ARG A 77 6.62 0.68 -25.57
C ARG A 77 8.11 0.54 -25.82
N VAL A 78 8.83 1.65 -25.85
CA VAL A 78 10.28 1.69 -26.05
C VAL A 78 10.94 2.08 -24.74
N ARG A 79 11.62 1.11 -24.10
CA ARG A 79 12.29 1.34 -22.80
C ARG A 79 13.67 1.93 -22.92
N ARG A 80 14.41 1.63 -23.99
CA ARG A 80 15.77 2.11 -24.25
C ARG A 80 15.83 2.81 -25.59
N SER A 81 16.89 3.56 -25.85
CA SER A 81 17.13 4.31 -27.09
C SER A 81 17.43 3.41 -28.32
N ASP A 82 16.76 2.27 -28.42
CA ASP A 82 16.81 1.39 -29.58
C ASP A 82 16.06 2.05 -30.75
N TYR A 83 16.62 1.89 -31.95
CA TYR A 83 16.03 2.41 -33.17
C TYR A 83 14.78 1.61 -33.56
N LEU A 84 13.64 2.29 -33.65
CA LEU A 84 12.37 1.77 -34.13
C LEU A 84 12.07 2.35 -35.51
N ASP A 85 12.01 1.50 -36.53
CA ASP A 85 11.53 1.89 -37.86
C ASP A 85 10.01 2.10 -37.83
N ALA A 86 9.59 3.36 -37.64
CA ALA A 86 8.19 3.74 -37.52
C ALA A 86 7.36 3.39 -38.77
N THR A 87 8.00 3.29 -39.94
CA THR A 87 7.29 3.06 -41.21
C THR A 87 6.65 1.66 -41.29
N ARG A 88 7.09 0.73 -40.45
CA ARG A 88 6.58 -0.65 -40.40
C ARG A 88 5.27 -0.76 -39.61
N PHE A 89 4.99 0.17 -38.71
CA PHE A 89 3.94 0.06 -37.69
C PHE A 89 2.79 1.05 -37.92
N LEU A 90 2.09 0.91 -39.05
CA LEU A 90 1.06 1.87 -39.48
C LEU A 90 -0.22 1.88 -38.63
N ASN A 91 -0.46 0.85 -37.81
CA ASN A 91 -1.68 0.70 -37.00
C ASN A 91 -1.46 1.00 -35.51
N VAL A 92 -0.47 1.82 -35.17
CA VAL A 92 -0.16 2.15 -33.77
C VAL A 92 -1.10 3.23 -33.25
N HIS A 93 -1.77 2.93 -32.13
CA HIS A 93 -2.66 3.85 -31.41
C HIS A 93 -2.02 4.38 -30.13
N SER A 94 -0.96 3.73 -29.65
CA SER A 94 -0.28 4.09 -28.40
C SER A 94 1.23 3.94 -28.56
N LEU A 95 1.97 5.01 -28.32
CA LEU A 95 3.42 5.04 -28.42
C LEU A 95 4.01 5.63 -27.13
N GLU A 96 4.87 4.87 -26.46
CA GLU A 96 5.46 5.28 -25.19
C GLU A 96 6.98 5.14 -25.20
N PHE A 97 7.70 6.22 -24.90
CA PHE A 97 9.14 6.22 -24.66
C PHE A 97 9.40 6.53 -23.19
N TYR A 98 10.17 5.67 -22.52
CA TYR A 98 10.48 5.79 -21.09
C TYR A 98 11.91 6.31 -20.81
N ASP A 99 12.78 6.27 -21.81
CA ASP A 99 14.16 6.76 -21.73
C ASP A 99 14.38 7.92 -22.71
N TYR A 100 15.64 8.37 -22.77
CA TYR A 100 16.17 9.29 -23.75
C TYR A 100 15.78 8.94 -25.18
N LEU A 101 15.25 9.92 -25.93
CA LEU A 101 14.87 9.75 -27.32
C LEU A 101 15.90 10.41 -28.27
N PRO A 102 16.65 9.63 -29.06
CA PRO A 102 17.57 10.19 -30.04
C PRO A 102 16.83 11.01 -31.11
N GLN A 103 17.48 12.06 -31.62
CA GLN A 103 16.95 12.91 -32.70
C GLN A 103 16.41 12.11 -33.89
N GLN A 104 17.16 11.11 -34.35
CA GLN A 104 16.77 10.28 -35.50
C GLN A 104 15.46 9.52 -35.26
N GLN A 105 15.19 9.10 -34.03
CA GLN A 105 13.95 8.43 -33.68
C GLN A 105 12.79 9.42 -33.61
N LEU A 106 13.03 10.61 -33.06
CA LEU A 106 12.05 11.68 -32.98
C LEU A 106 11.59 12.14 -34.37
N GLU A 107 12.51 12.24 -35.32
CA GLU A 107 12.22 12.61 -36.72
C GLU A 107 11.34 11.60 -37.47
N GLN A 108 11.29 10.34 -37.01
CA GLN A 108 10.43 9.29 -37.56
C GLN A 108 9.01 9.31 -37.00
N ILE A 109 8.76 10.01 -35.89
CA ILE A 109 7.41 10.18 -35.36
C ILE A 109 6.69 11.21 -36.24
N ARG A 110 6.13 10.73 -37.34
CA ARG A 110 5.44 11.52 -38.35
C ARG A 110 3.97 11.13 -38.45
N PRO A 111 3.09 12.08 -38.76
CA PRO A 111 1.66 11.81 -38.97
C PRO A 111 1.37 10.66 -39.93
N GLU A 112 2.18 10.51 -41.00
CA GLU A 112 1.97 9.50 -42.02
C GLU A 112 2.27 8.08 -41.50
N CYS A 113 3.18 7.94 -40.54
CA CYS A 113 3.51 6.66 -39.91
C CYS A 113 2.53 6.32 -38.77
N PHE A 114 1.94 7.35 -38.15
CA PHE A 114 1.16 7.25 -36.91
C PHE A 114 -0.21 7.92 -37.04
N ALA A 115 -0.90 7.69 -38.15
CA ALA A 115 -2.18 8.33 -38.46
C ALA A 115 -3.29 8.01 -37.43
N HIS A 116 -3.17 6.89 -36.73
CA HIS A 116 -4.11 6.41 -35.72
C HIS A 116 -3.67 6.66 -34.27
N LEU A 117 -2.60 7.41 -34.04
CA LEU A 117 -2.03 7.62 -32.72
C LEU A 117 -3.02 8.35 -31.80
N VAL A 118 -3.47 7.68 -30.74
CA VAL A 118 -4.41 8.18 -29.73
C VAL A 118 -3.68 8.59 -28.45
N TYR A 119 -2.60 7.89 -28.10
CA TYR A 119 -1.80 8.14 -26.91
C TYR A 119 -0.31 8.25 -27.25
N LEU A 120 0.32 9.30 -26.73
CA LEU A 120 1.76 9.50 -26.82
C LEU A 120 2.34 9.78 -25.42
N ARG A 121 3.42 9.07 -25.06
CA ARG A 121 4.26 9.37 -23.91
C ARG A 121 5.70 9.53 -24.37
N MET A 122 6.34 10.61 -23.95
CA MET A 122 7.74 10.89 -24.22
C MET A 122 8.44 11.39 -22.97
N CYS A 123 9.60 10.80 -22.73
CA CYS A 123 10.55 11.27 -21.74
C CYS A 123 11.47 12.37 -22.32
N TYR A 124 12.58 12.64 -21.65
CA TYR A 124 13.51 13.73 -21.94
C TYR A 124 14.01 13.75 -23.41
N ILE A 125 14.01 14.96 -24.00
CA ILE A 125 14.54 15.24 -25.35
C ILE A 125 15.70 16.23 -25.20
N ASP A 126 16.89 15.85 -25.64
CA ASP A 126 18.13 16.64 -25.49
C ASP A 126 18.15 17.89 -26.38
N ASP A 127 17.68 17.73 -27.62
CA ASP A 127 17.78 18.75 -28.66
C ASP A 127 16.52 19.62 -28.67
N SER A 128 16.66 20.83 -28.16
CA SER A 128 15.57 21.80 -28.07
C SER A 128 15.00 22.23 -29.43
N VAL A 129 15.80 22.23 -30.49
CA VAL A 129 15.35 22.63 -31.84
C VAL A 129 14.49 21.53 -32.46
N VAL A 130 14.92 20.28 -32.34
CA VAL A 130 14.16 19.13 -32.82
C VAL A 130 12.90 18.95 -31.98
N ALA A 131 13.00 19.11 -30.66
CA ALA A 131 11.85 19.09 -29.76
C ALA A 131 10.81 20.16 -30.14
N SER A 132 11.24 21.41 -30.37
CA SER A 132 10.35 22.51 -30.77
C SER A 132 9.59 22.19 -32.06
N THR A 133 10.30 21.69 -33.07
CA THR A 133 9.69 21.29 -34.35
C THR A 133 8.69 20.16 -34.17
N PHE A 134 9.00 19.18 -33.32
CA PHE A 134 8.09 18.08 -33.03
C PHE A 134 6.85 18.53 -32.25
N PHE A 135 7.01 19.38 -31.23
CA PHE A 135 5.89 19.96 -30.49
C PHE A 135 4.99 20.79 -31.40
N GLN A 136 5.57 21.53 -32.37
CA GLN A 136 4.79 22.24 -33.36
C GLN A 136 3.82 21.31 -34.11
N ARG A 137 4.23 20.09 -34.48
CA ARG A 137 3.35 19.11 -35.15
C ARG A 137 2.19 18.68 -34.25
N ILE A 138 2.48 18.37 -32.98
CA ILE A 138 1.46 17.99 -31.98
C ILE A 138 0.43 19.12 -31.80
N PHE A 139 0.93 20.33 -31.56
CA PHE A 139 0.09 21.49 -31.25
C PHE A 139 -0.48 22.19 -32.48
N SER A 140 -0.20 21.68 -33.68
CA SER A 140 -0.82 22.10 -34.96
C SER A 140 -1.74 21.03 -35.56
N ASN A 141 -2.17 20.06 -34.73
CA ASN A 141 -3.11 18.99 -35.10
C ASN A 141 -2.64 18.09 -36.26
N GLU A 142 -1.34 17.96 -36.48
CA GLU A 142 -0.85 17.02 -37.50
C GLU A 142 -1.14 15.56 -37.11
N PHE A 143 -1.34 15.27 -35.82
CA PHE A 143 -1.84 14.00 -35.31
C PHE A 143 -3.33 14.12 -34.94
N PRO A 144 -4.27 13.93 -35.89
CA PRO A 144 -5.69 14.23 -35.68
C PRO A 144 -6.39 13.28 -34.69
N SER A 145 -5.84 12.09 -34.45
CA SER A 145 -6.37 11.12 -33.48
C SER A 145 -5.80 11.26 -32.07
N LEU A 146 -4.79 12.12 -31.87
CA LEU A 146 -4.05 12.19 -30.60
C LEU A 146 -4.91 12.83 -29.50
N HIS A 147 -5.41 12.01 -28.60
CA HIS A 147 -6.29 12.45 -27.51
C HIS A 147 -5.55 12.70 -26.19
N LYS A 148 -4.46 11.96 -25.94
CA LYS A 148 -3.69 12.07 -24.69
C LYS A 148 -2.19 12.14 -24.99
N CYS A 149 -1.52 13.11 -24.37
CA CYS A 149 -0.08 13.32 -24.49
C CYS A 149 0.57 13.49 -23.11
N VAL A 150 1.73 12.88 -22.89
CA VAL A 150 2.57 13.02 -21.69
C VAL A 150 3.99 13.36 -22.13
N LEU A 151 4.47 14.54 -21.73
CA LEU A 151 5.77 15.09 -22.11
C LEU A 151 6.56 15.45 -20.85
N ASP A 152 7.74 14.90 -20.66
CA ASP A 152 8.54 15.19 -19.47
C ASP A 152 9.09 16.61 -19.43
N GLU A 153 9.30 17.22 -20.60
CA GLU A 153 9.73 18.61 -20.74
C GLU A 153 9.12 19.22 -22.00
N LEU A 154 8.57 20.41 -21.88
CA LEU A 154 8.00 21.18 -22.97
C LEU A 154 8.71 22.52 -23.05
N THR A 155 9.24 22.83 -24.23
CA THR A 155 9.85 24.12 -24.54
C THR A 155 8.86 25.02 -25.27
N PRO A 156 8.93 26.35 -25.06
CA PRO A 156 8.13 27.28 -25.85
C PRO A 156 8.51 27.18 -27.34
N PRO A 157 7.56 27.47 -28.25
CA PRO A 157 7.89 27.58 -29.66
C PRO A 157 8.92 28.69 -29.85
N ASP A 158 9.83 28.50 -30.81
CA ASP A 158 10.66 29.60 -31.28
C ASP A 158 9.76 30.73 -31.79
N SER A 159 10.23 31.98 -31.68
CA SER A 159 9.56 33.20 -32.15
C SER A 159 9.08 33.12 -33.62
N SER A 160 9.69 32.25 -34.42
CA SER A 160 9.35 31.97 -35.82
C SER A 160 8.20 30.96 -36.01
N GLN A 161 7.84 30.20 -34.97
CA GLN A 161 6.86 29.11 -35.02
C GLN A 161 5.58 29.49 -34.25
N GLN A 162 4.43 29.22 -34.86
CA GLN A 162 3.13 29.33 -34.20
C GLN A 162 2.47 27.97 -34.14
N TRP A 163 1.93 27.62 -32.97
CA TRP A 163 1.06 26.46 -32.83
C TRP A 163 -0.30 26.78 -33.44
N LEU A 164 -0.68 26.04 -34.49
CA LEU A 164 -1.91 26.32 -35.25
C LEU A 164 -3.19 25.84 -34.54
N GLY A 165 -3.03 25.09 -33.44
CA GLY A 165 -4.11 24.51 -32.64
C GLY A 165 -4.22 23.00 -32.82
N SER A 166 -4.55 22.29 -31.74
CA SER A 166 -4.73 20.85 -31.64
C SER A 166 -6.08 20.54 -30.97
N PRO A 167 -7.19 20.64 -31.71
CA PRO A 167 -8.52 20.36 -31.18
C PRO A 167 -8.77 18.87 -30.97
N SER A 168 -7.86 17.96 -31.31
CA SER A 168 -7.93 16.53 -30.99
C SER A 168 -7.48 16.22 -29.56
N LEU A 169 -6.56 17.01 -29.01
CA LEU A 169 -6.01 16.77 -27.68
C LEU A 169 -7.05 17.03 -26.58
N ARG A 170 -7.21 16.06 -25.68
CA ARG A 170 -8.17 16.09 -24.55
C ARG A 170 -7.47 16.05 -23.20
N SER A 171 -6.27 15.48 -23.14
CA SER A 171 -5.47 15.34 -21.93
C SER A 171 -4.01 15.62 -22.23
N LEU A 172 -3.38 16.50 -21.44
CA LEU A 172 -1.96 16.80 -21.52
C LEU A 172 -1.32 16.71 -20.13
N SER A 173 -0.17 16.05 -20.04
CA SER A 173 0.74 16.12 -18.89
C SER A 173 2.07 16.67 -19.38
N ALA A 174 2.56 17.74 -18.79
CA ALA A 174 3.80 18.38 -19.20
C ALA A 174 4.54 19.02 -18.02
N ARG A 175 5.87 19.12 -18.14
CA ARG A 175 6.69 20.01 -17.33
C ARG A 175 7.12 21.19 -18.18
N GLY A 176 7.11 22.39 -17.62
CA GLY A 176 7.65 23.55 -18.32
C GLY A 176 7.93 24.69 -17.36
N PHE A 177 8.96 25.49 -17.62
CA PHE A 177 9.45 26.44 -16.62
C PHE A 177 8.78 27.81 -16.68
N ALA A 178 8.06 28.12 -17.76
CA ALA A 178 7.59 29.46 -18.07
C ALA A 178 6.05 29.55 -18.12
N LEU A 179 5.47 30.57 -17.49
CA LEU A 179 4.03 30.83 -17.51
C LEU A 179 3.45 31.07 -18.93
N PRO A 180 4.15 31.75 -19.85
CA PRO A 180 3.65 31.89 -21.23
C PRO A 180 3.37 30.56 -21.94
N LEU A 181 4.07 29.48 -21.57
CA LEU A 181 3.84 28.16 -22.15
C LEU A 181 2.46 27.60 -21.81
N TYR A 182 1.98 27.88 -20.60
CA TYR A 182 0.62 27.55 -20.20
C TYR A 182 -0.41 28.24 -21.11
N SER A 183 -0.18 29.51 -21.44
CA SER A 183 -1.01 30.28 -22.38
C SER A 183 -1.03 29.66 -23.77
N TYR A 184 0.14 29.30 -24.31
CA TYR A 184 0.24 28.65 -25.62
C TYR A 184 -0.53 27.33 -25.67
N ILE A 185 -0.47 26.53 -24.60
CA ILE A 185 -1.20 25.25 -24.51
C ILE A 185 -2.71 25.49 -24.52
N LEU A 186 -3.22 26.37 -23.66
CA LEU A 186 -4.65 26.64 -23.58
C LEU A 186 -5.18 27.22 -24.91
N ASN A 187 -4.42 28.11 -25.53
CA ASN A 187 -4.81 28.71 -26.81
C ASN A 187 -4.83 27.66 -27.94
N SER A 188 -3.88 26.71 -27.92
CA SER A 188 -3.76 25.71 -28.97
C SER A 188 -4.72 24.55 -28.78
N CYS A 189 -5.02 24.15 -27.55
CA CYS A 189 -5.78 22.93 -27.26
C CYS A 189 -7.22 23.24 -26.83
N SER A 190 -8.05 23.80 -27.72
CA SER A 190 -9.39 24.30 -27.38
C SER A 190 -10.36 23.29 -26.72
N ASN A 191 -10.12 21.99 -26.92
CA ASN A 191 -10.91 20.91 -26.35
C ASN A 191 -10.24 20.22 -25.14
N LEU A 192 -9.19 20.80 -24.57
CA LEU A 192 -8.45 20.21 -23.45
C LEU A 192 -9.35 20.09 -22.22
N THR A 193 -9.52 18.88 -21.71
CA THR A 193 -10.36 18.61 -20.52
C THR A 193 -9.54 18.35 -19.27
N HIS A 194 -8.29 17.89 -19.44
CA HIS A 194 -7.36 17.52 -18.38
C HIS A 194 -5.98 18.12 -18.66
N LEU A 195 -5.42 18.82 -17.67
CA LEU A 195 -4.07 19.35 -17.75
C LEU A 195 -3.32 19.04 -16.46
N HIS A 196 -2.19 18.37 -16.58
CA HIS A 196 -1.21 18.19 -15.53
C HIS A 196 0.03 19.01 -15.87
N TRP A 197 0.31 20.03 -15.08
CA TRP A 197 1.43 20.94 -15.26
C TRP A 197 2.38 20.88 -14.07
N SER A 198 3.56 20.28 -14.27
CA SER A 198 4.61 20.23 -13.24
C SER A 198 5.59 21.40 -13.42
N THR A 199 5.82 22.14 -12.32
CA THR A 199 6.79 23.25 -12.21
C THR A 199 6.37 24.56 -12.89
N ILE A 200 6.44 25.69 -12.18
CA ILE A 200 6.41 27.04 -12.76
C ILE A 200 7.42 27.86 -11.99
N ARG A 201 8.50 28.33 -12.63
CA ARG A 201 9.45 29.22 -11.96
C ARG A 201 8.90 30.65 -12.01
N CYS A 202 9.07 31.37 -10.89
CA CYS A 202 8.43 32.67 -10.64
C CYS A 202 9.08 33.85 -11.41
N ALA A 203 10.15 33.64 -12.18
CA ALA A 203 11.00 34.73 -12.65
C ALA A 203 10.37 35.64 -13.72
N ASP A 204 9.32 35.21 -14.43
CA ASP A 204 8.84 35.89 -15.66
C ASP A 204 7.34 36.22 -15.64
N VAL A 205 6.84 36.90 -14.59
CA VAL A 205 5.44 37.36 -14.54
C VAL A 205 5.20 38.63 -15.40
N ASP A 206 6.25 39.32 -15.80
CA ASP A 206 6.14 40.65 -16.44
C ASP A 206 5.71 40.62 -17.93
N ASN A 207 5.63 39.44 -18.54
CA ASN A 207 5.11 39.32 -19.91
C ASN A 207 3.59 39.03 -19.88
N GLU A 208 2.79 40.07 -20.12
CA GLU A 208 1.35 39.98 -20.39
C GLU A 208 1.07 39.19 -21.69
N ALA A 209 1.30 37.88 -21.68
CA ALA A 209 0.77 37.01 -22.73
C ALA A 209 -0.76 37.09 -22.69
N THR A 210 -1.39 37.28 -23.84
CA THR A 210 -2.86 37.30 -23.98
C THR A 210 -3.42 35.89 -23.78
N LEU A 211 -3.68 35.53 -22.52
CA LEU A 211 -4.33 34.27 -22.20
C LEU A 211 -5.80 34.31 -22.63
N VAL A 212 -6.19 33.34 -23.46
CA VAL A 212 -7.60 33.13 -23.83
C VAL A 212 -8.30 32.35 -22.71
N ARG A 213 -9.56 32.69 -22.46
CA ARG A 213 -10.39 31.97 -21.49
C ARG A 213 -10.75 30.59 -22.03
N HIS A 214 -10.34 29.54 -21.32
CA HIS A 214 -10.51 28.15 -21.70
C HIS A 214 -11.68 27.49 -20.95
N THR A 215 -12.78 27.23 -21.65
CA THR A 215 -14.06 26.80 -21.04
C THR A 215 -14.24 25.28 -20.92
N HIS A 216 -13.42 24.50 -21.63
CA HIS A 216 -13.52 23.03 -21.67
C HIS A 216 -12.71 22.32 -20.56
N LEU A 217 -11.74 22.99 -19.94
CA LEU A 217 -10.87 22.38 -18.94
C LEU A 217 -11.65 22.06 -17.67
N LYS A 218 -11.62 20.79 -17.24
CA LYS A 218 -12.36 20.28 -16.07
C LYS A 218 -11.47 19.82 -14.94
N ARG A 219 -10.25 19.36 -15.25
CA ARG A 219 -9.28 18.91 -14.25
C ARG A 219 -7.94 19.59 -14.49
N LEU A 220 -7.38 20.15 -13.43
CA LEU A 220 -6.10 20.84 -13.45
C LEU A 220 -5.27 20.35 -12.27
N TYR A 221 -4.08 19.86 -12.58
CA TYR A 221 -3.02 19.62 -11.61
C TYR A 221 -1.94 20.66 -11.87
N ILE A 222 -1.55 21.41 -10.84
CA ILE A 222 -0.46 22.38 -10.90
C ILE A 222 0.51 22.16 -9.75
N ARG A 223 1.80 22.22 -10.05
CA ARG A 223 2.85 22.24 -9.03
C ARG A 223 3.48 23.63 -8.96
N THR A 224 3.01 24.44 -8.01
CA THR A 224 3.48 25.80 -7.74
C THR A 224 3.00 26.27 -6.35
N ILE A 225 3.76 27.18 -5.74
CA ILE A 225 3.40 27.85 -4.47
C ILE A 225 3.07 29.33 -4.63
N ASN A 226 3.23 29.87 -5.85
CA ASN A 226 2.97 31.28 -6.08
C ASN A 226 1.47 31.51 -6.29
N ILE A 227 0.84 32.18 -5.31
CA ILE A 227 -0.59 32.45 -5.32
C ILE A 227 -1.02 33.37 -6.48
N GLN A 228 -0.16 34.30 -6.93
CA GLN A 228 -0.42 35.13 -8.10
C GLN A 228 -0.46 34.30 -9.38
N ILE A 229 0.43 33.33 -9.53
CA ILE A 229 0.43 32.41 -10.68
C ILE A 229 -0.84 31.57 -10.68
N ILE A 230 -1.25 31.04 -9.50
CA ILE A 230 -2.51 30.31 -9.35
C ILE A 230 -3.68 31.20 -9.73
N GLU A 231 -3.72 32.44 -9.24
CA GLU A 231 -4.77 33.43 -9.56
C GLU A 231 -4.87 33.67 -11.07
N THR A 232 -3.75 33.96 -11.73
CA THR A 232 -3.68 34.16 -13.18
C THR A 232 -4.19 32.93 -13.93
N ILE A 233 -3.72 31.73 -13.58
CA ILE A 233 -4.17 30.49 -14.23
C ILE A 233 -5.68 30.29 -14.08
N LEU A 234 -6.20 30.40 -12.86
CA LEU A 234 -7.60 30.10 -12.55
C LEU A 234 -8.57 31.11 -13.15
N PHE A 235 -8.16 32.37 -13.34
CA PHE A 235 -8.94 33.36 -14.07
C PHE A 235 -9.30 32.89 -15.49
N HIS A 236 -8.42 32.11 -16.13
CA HIS A 236 -8.62 31.62 -17.50
C HIS A 236 -9.34 30.27 -17.59
N VAL A 237 -9.63 29.56 -16.49
CA VAL A 237 -10.25 28.21 -16.53
C VAL A 237 -11.53 28.14 -15.68
N PRO A 238 -12.56 28.94 -15.97
CA PRO A 238 -13.69 29.18 -15.05
C PRO A 238 -14.56 27.94 -14.76
N ASN A 239 -14.53 26.93 -15.63
CA ASN A 239 -15.38 25.75 -15.55
C ASN A 239 -14.67 24.53 -14.95
N LEU A 240 -13.58 24.78 -14.21
CA LEU A 240 -12.80 23.76 -13.53
C LEU A 240 -13.66 23.06 -12.47
N LYS A 241 -13.62 21.73 -12.44
CA LYS A 241 -14.36 20.91 -11.47
C LYS A 241 -13.42 20.30 -10.42
N ARG A 242 -12.19 19.95 -10.83
CA ARG A 242 -11.17 19.39 -9.96
C ARG A 242 -9.86 20.17 -10.08
N LEU A 243 -9.29 20.55 -8.95
CA LEU A 243 -8.03 21.25 -8.85
C LEU A 243 -7.13 20.53 -7.85
N TYR A 244 -5.93 20.18 -8.29
CA TYR A 244 -4.88 19.62 -7.44
C TYR A 244 -3.68 20.56 -7.43
N ILE A 245 -3.24 20.99 -6.25
CA ILE A 245 -2.10 21.89 -6.07
C ILE A 245 -1.02 21.20 -5.25
N VAL A 246 0.20 21.12 -5.77
CA VAL A 246 1.37 20.66 -5.02
C VAL A 246 2.35 21.79 -4.81
N SER A 247 2.76 22.01 -3.57
CA SER A 247 3.90 22.87 -3.28
C SER A 247 5.21 22.16 -3.64
N ASP A 248 6.05 22.73 -4.50
CA ASP A 248 7.40 22.21 -4.71
C ASP A 248 8.39 22.97 -3.84
N TRP A 249 8.98 22.28 -2.86
CA TRP A 249 9.95 22.84 -1.91
C TRP A 249 11.40 22.61 -2.36
N SER A 250 11.65 22.48 -3.67
CA SER A 250 12.98 22.22 -4.20
C SER A 250 13.98 23.33 -3.81
N ARG A 251 14.78 23.01 -2.79
CA ARG A 251 16.05 23.58 -2.31
C ARG A 251 16.38 24.99 -2.83
N GLY A 252 16.05 26.02 -2.04
CA GLY A 252 16.93 27.18 -1.94
C GLY A 252 16.35 28.58 -2.04
N ASN A 253 15.04 28.81 -2.09
CA ASN A 253 14.49 30.17 -2.19
C ASN A 253 13.35 30.44 -1.21
N ASN A 254 13.24 31.70 -0.79
CA ASN A 254 12.27 32.31 0.13
C ASN A 254 10.82 32.21 -0.37
N CYS A 255 10.31 31.01 -0.58
CA CYS A 255 8.93 30.82 -0.97
C CYS A 255 8.04 31.05 0.24
N LEU A 256 7.21 32.11 0.16
CA LEU A 256 6.22 32.41 1.17
C LEU A 256 5.20 31.26 1.24
N PRO A 257 4.69 30.92 2.44
CA PRO A 257 3.62 29.93 2.59
C PRO A 257 2.39 30.32 1.77
N LEU A 258 1.62 29.31 1.37
CA LEU A 258 0.42 29.51 0.58
C LEU A 258 -0.63 30.24 1.43
N ASP A 259 -1.02 31.46 1.04
CA ASP A 259 -2.08 32.18 1.73
C ASP A 259 -3.44 31.53 1.42
N PHE A 260 -3.85 30.56 2.24
CA PHE A 260 -5.09 29.80 2.08
C PHE A 260 -6.34 30.68 2.10
N LYS A 261 -6.33 31.80 2.84
CA LYS A 261 -7.45 32.74 2.86
C LYS A 261 -7.57 33.44 1.50
N ARG A 262 -6.45 33.91 0.94
CA ARG A 262 -6.42 34.47 -0.41
C ARG A 262 -6.78 33.41 -1.45
N LEU A 263 -6.29 32.19 -1.32
CA LEU A 263 -6.64 31.08 -2.21
C LEU A 263 -8.15 30.82 -2.21
N ALA A 264 -8.78 30.75 -1.04
CA ALA A 264 -10.24 30.58 -0.94
C ALA A 264 -10.99 31.67 -1.70
N HIS A 265 -10.58 32.95 -1.56
CA HIS A 265 -11.18 34.05 -2.33
C HIS A 265 -10.98 33.88 -3.85
N ILE A 266 -9.80 33.45 -4.29
CA ILE A 266 -9.50 33.16 -5.71
C ILE A 266 -10.42 32.05 -6.22
N LEU A 267 -10.58 30.95 -5.47
CA LEU A 267 -11.42 29.83 -5.87
C LEU A 267 -12.89 30.22 -6.00
N ILE A 268 -13.43 30.94 -5.01
CA ILE A 268 -14.81 31.44 -5.03
C ILE A 268 -15.04 32.37 -6.23
N ARG A 269 -14.08 33.25 -6.50
CA ARG A 269 -14.19 34.26 -7.55
C ARG A 269 -14.08 33.68 -8.95
N TYR A 270 -13.12 32.78 -9.19
CA TYR A 270 -12.73 32.40 -10.54
C TYR A 270 -13.20 31.00 -10.95
N VAL A 271 -13.37 30.06 -10.02
CA VAL A 271 -13.77 28.67 -10.32
C VAL A 271 -14.97 28.22 -9.49
N PRO A 272 -16.14 28.87 -9.62
CA PRO A 272 -17.34 28.55 -8.83
C PRO A 272 -17.90 27.14 -9.08
N SER A 273 -17.43 26.44 -10.12
CA SER A 273 -17.81 25.05 -10.44
C SER A 273 -16.93 24.00 -9.75
N LEU A 274 -15.94 24.43 -8.95
CA LEU A 274 -15.01 23.53 -8.27
C LEU A 274 -15.77 22.70 -7.22
N ASN A 275 -15.65 21.37 -7.31
CA ASN A 275 -16.28 20.45 -6.36
C ASN A 275 -15.29 19.47 -5.72
N CYS A 276 -14.04 19.45 -6.20
CA CYS A 276 -12.94 18.69 -5.63
C CYS A 276 -11.71 19.60 -5.61
N PHE A 277 -11.16 19.81 -4.43
CA PHE A 277 -9.91 20.52 -4.25
C PHE A 277 -9.02 19.66 -3.37
N ASP A 278 -7.82 19.41 -3.85
CA ASP A 278 -6.81 18.62 -3.15
C ASP A 278 -5.53 19.48 -3.17
N CYS A 279 -4.88 19.61 -2.03
CA CYS A 279 -3.68 20.42 -1.93
C CYS A 279 -2.71 19.77 -0.96
N ASP A 280 -1.51 19.50 -1.46
CA ASP A 280 -0.39 19.01 -0.66
C ASP A 280 0.61 20.17 -0.55
N THR A 281 0.67 20.77 0.65
CA THR A 281 1.59 21.85 0.96
C THR A 281 2.50 21.49 2.14
N MET A 282 3.74 21.98 2.07
CA MET A 282 4.66 21.98 3.20
C MET A 282 4.64 23.34 3.90
N GLU A 283 4.27 23.37 5.18
CA GLU A 283 4.31 24.60 6.00
C GLU A 283 5.29 24.47 7.16
N ARG A 284 6.04 25.55 7.42
CA ARG A 284 6.96 25.62 8.57
C ARG A 284 6.24 25.88 9.88
N ASN A 285 5.15 26.66 9.83
CA ASN A 285 4.36 26.99 11.00
C ASN A 285 3.06 26.19 10.94
N PRO A 286 2.70 25.43 11.98
CA PRO A 286 1.44 24.70 11.98
C PRO A 286 0.29 25.71 11.95
N ILE A 287 -0.42 25.77 10.82
CA ILE A 287 -1.71 26.43 10.74
C ILE A 287 -2.77 25.44 11.22
N ASP A 288 -3.70 25.92 12.02
CA ASP A 288 -4.86 25.15 12.45
C ASP A 288 -5.68 24.72 11.22
N ILE A 289 -5.75 23.41 10.98
CA ILE A 289 -6.42 22.84 9.81
C ILE A 289 -7.94 23.11 9.84
N ASP A 290 -8.53 23.24 11.03
CA ASP A 290 -9.94 23.58 11.17
C ASP A 290 -10.22 25.02 10.71
N THR A 291 -9.31 25.94 11.01
CA THR A 291 -9.35 27.31 10.47
C THR A 291 -9.32 27.31 8.94
N ILE A 292 -8.47 26.48 8.33
CA ILE A 292 -8.38 26.36 6.87
C ILE A 292 -9.66 25.77 6.28
N HIS A 293 -10.18 24.69 6.86
CA HIS A 293 -11.45 24.08 6.43
C HIS A 293 -12.62 25.09 6.49
N GLY A 294 -12.56 26.06 7.40
CA GLY A 294 -13.52 27.16 7.49
C GLY A 294 -13.49 28.16 6.32
N PHE A 295 -12.40 28.23 5.53
CA PHE A 295 -12.28 29.20 4.44
C PHE A 295 -13.03 28.80 3.17
N HIS A 296 -13.16 27.50 2.88
CA HIS A 296 -13.85 27.02 1.67
C HIS A 296 -14.41 25.60 1.85
N PRO A 297 -15.64 25.28 1.39
CA PRO A 297 -16.22 23.94 1.54
C PRO A 297 -15.40 22.81 0.90
N CYS A 298 -14.62 23.10 -0.15
CA CYS A 298 -13.75 22.10 -0.79
C CYS A 298 -12.42 21.88 -0.04
N PHE A 299 -12.11 22.66 0.99
CA PHE A 299 -10.82 22.56 1.70
C PHE A 299 -10.73 21.36 2.64
N ILE A 300 -11.83 20.61 2.83
CA ILE A 300 -11.91 19.39 3.65
C ILE A 300 -10.90 18.27 3.27
N ARG A 301 -10.18 18.41 2.15
CA ARG A 301 -9.17 17.46 1.65
C ARG A 301 -7.75 18.05 1.58
N ILE A 302 -7.52 19.22 2.18
CA ILE A 302 -6.17 19.80 2.27
C ILE A 302 -5.32 18.94 3.20
N GLN A 303 -4.08 18.68 2.79
CA GLN A 303 -3.05 18.12 3.66
C GLN A 303 -1.94 19.13 3.85
N ILE A 304 -1.59 19.35 5.12
CA ILE A 304 -0.44 20.15 5.50
C ILE A 304 0.57 19.20 6.12
N GLU A 305 1.68 19.01 5.44
CA GLU A 305 2.85 18.39 6.05
C GLU A 305 3.64 19.49 6.76
N CYS A 306 3.63 19.47 8.08
CA CYS A 306 4.52 20.33 8.87
C CYS A 306 5.94 19.78 8.74
N VAL A 307 6.81 20.51 8.04
CA VAL A 307 8.24 20.14 7.97
C VAL A 307 8.89 20.61 9.27
N PRO A 308 9.46 19.72 10.11
CA PRO A 308 10.18 20.12 11.31
C PRO A 308 11.30 21.09 10.94
N ASP A 309 11.57 22.09 11.78
CA ASP A 309 12.68 23.03 11.61
C ASP A 309 14.02 22.27 11.60
N GLY A 310 14.49 21.92 10.40
CA GLY A 310 15.75 21.24 10.17
C GLY A 310 15.98 21.03 8.67
N ASP A 311 17.23 21.10 8.23
CA ASP A 311 17.65 20.81 6.85
C ASP A 311 17.53 19.30 6.54
N LEU A 312 16.34 18.72 6.72
CA LEU A 312 16.05 17.34 6.34
C LEU A 312 16.07 17.27 4.82
N ILE A 313 17.12 16.62 4.29
CA ILE A 313 17.13 16.15 2.92
C ILE A 313 16.11 15.03 2.83
N MET A 314 14.89 15.37 2.44
CA MET A 314 13.87 14.40 2.08
C MET A 314 13.97 14.13 0.59
N THR A 315 14.18 12.87 0.24
CA THR A 315 14.10 12.42 -1.16
C THR A 315 12.91 11.48 -1.26
N SER A 316 12.02 11.71 -2.21
CA SER A 316 10.85 10.86 -2.43
C SER A 316 10.95 10.24 -3.81
N TRP A 317 10.67 8.94 -3.89
CA TRP A 317 10.60 8.20 -5.14
C TRP A 317 9.24 7.53 -5.28
N LEU A 318 8.83 7.39 -6.53
CA LEU A 318 7.70 6.57 -6.93
C LEU A 318 8.25 5.29 -7.55
N VAL A 319 8.05 4.15 -6.88
CA VAL A 319 8.54 2.86 -7.38
C VAL A 319 7.42 2.15 -8.12
N HIS A 320 7.59 2.01 -9.43
CA HIS A 320 6.67 1.30 -10.32
C HIS A 320 6.99 -0.19 -10.37
N PRO A 321 6.01 -1.07 -10.65
CA PRO A 321 6.30 -2.47 -10.95
C PRO A 321 7.21 -2.58 -12.19
N SER A 322 8.20 -3.46 -12.14
CA SER A 322 9.19 -3.66 -13.23
C SER A 322 8.57 -4.17 -14.54
N SER A 323 7.44 -4.85 -14.41
CA SER A 323 6.59 -5.37 -15.47
C SER A 323 5.13 -5.17 -15.03
N PRO A 324 4.28 -4.58 -15.89
CA PRO A 324 2.87 -4.38 -15.58
C PRO A 324 2.17 -5.73 -15.44
N SER A 325 1.35 -5.87 -14.41
CA SER A 325 0.62 -7.11 -14.11
C SER A 325 -0.75 -6.87 -13.47
N GLY A 326 -1.06 -5.62 -13.09
CA GLY A 326 -2.36 -5.26 -12.54
C GLY A 326 -3.48 -5.30 -13.58
N ASN A 327 -3.24 -4.74 -14.77
CA ASN A 327 -4.15 -4.74 -15.93
C ASN A 327 -5.61 -4.36 -15.61
N GLY A 328 -5.83 -3.51 -14.61
CA GLY A 328 -7.17 -3.07 -14.18
C GLY A 328 -8.03 -4.20 -13.59
N ARG A 329 -7.43 -5.35 -13.24
CA ARG A 329 -8.17 -6.48 -12.67
C ARG A 329 -8.76 -6.08 -11.32
N ARG A 330 -10.05 -6.34 -11.13
CA ARG A 330 -10.73 -6.05 -9.85
C ARG A 330 -10.83 -7.29 -9.00
N ILE A 331 -10.35 -7.20 -7.76
CA ILE A 331 -10.51 -8.24 -6.76
C ILE A 331 -11.53 -7.76 -5.73
N GLU A 332 -12.69 -8.41 -5.73
CA GLU A 332 -13.72 -8.16 -4.72
C GLU A 332 -13.22 -8.57 -3.33
N LEU A 333 -13.50 -7.70 -2.35
CA LEU A 333 -13.12 -7.88 -0.96
C LEU A 333 -14.17 -8.73 -0.24
N ALA A 334 -13.71 -9.73 0.50
CA ALA A 334 -14.58 -10.41 1.46
C ALA A 334 -14.88 -9.45 2.62
N GLY A 335 -15.95 -9.68 3.38
CA GLY A 335 -16.30 -8.90 4.56
C GLY A 335 -15.16 -8.86 5.58
N LEU A 336 -14.44 -9.97 5.75
CA LEU A 336 -13.24 -10.02 6.59
C LEU A 336 -12.09 -9.15 6.09
N ASP A 337 -12.10 -8.69 4.84
CA ASP A 337 -11.12 -7.72 4.35
C ASP A 337 -11.47 -6.27 4.67
N LEU A 338 -12.71 -6.01 5.11
CA LEU A 338 -13.22 -4.67 5.33
C LEU A 338 -12.86 -4.11 6.72
N TRP A 339 -11.68 -4.45 7.23
CA TRP A 339 -11.06 -3.74 8.36
C TRP A 339 -10.47 -2.40 7.89
N ILE A 340 -11.30 -1.55 7.29
CA ILE A 340 -10.91 -0.32 6.56
C ILE A 340 -10.33 0.76 7.49
N LEU A 341 -10.32 0.55 8.81
CA LEU A 341 -9.75 1.49 9.79
C LEU A 341 -8.43 0.99 10.40
N ALA A 342 -8.04 -0.23 10.06
CA ALA A 342 -6.86 -0.85 10.61
C ALA A 342 -5.71 -0.74 9.61
N ARG A 343 -4.50 -0.56 10.15
CA ARG A 343 -3.25 -0.68 9.39
C ARG A 343 -2.21 -1.38 10.24
N ILE A 344 -1.22 -1.95 9.58
CA ILE A 344 -0.08 -2.61 10.19
C ILE A 344 1.13 -1.71 9.99
N ASP A 345 1.42 -0.94 11.04
CA ASP A 345 2.60 -0.07 11.10
C ASP A 345 3.76 -0.83 11.74
N SER A 346 4.87 -0.92 11.02
CA SER A 346 6.03 -1.71 11.40
C SER A 346 7.33 -0.97 11.10
N VAL A 347 8.32 -1.15 11.97
CA VAL A 347 9.66 -0.62 11.80
C VAL A 347 10.69 -1.73 11.94
N PHE A 348 11.63 -1.78 11.01
CA PHE A 348 12.76 -2.69 11.01
C PHE A 348 14.04 -1.88 11.12
N VAL A 349 14.95 -2.26 12.03
CA VAL A 349 16.21 -1.55 12.27
C VAL A 349 17.37 -2.45 11.93
N TYR A 350 18.25 -1.97 11.05
CA TYR A 350 19.42 -2.66 10.54
C TYR A 350 20.69 -1.97 11.04
N PRO A 351 21.69 -2.73 11.53
CA PRO A 351 22.96 -2.17 11.97
C PRO A 351 23.90 -1.76 10.82
N PHE A 352 23.47 -1.92 9.57
CA PHE A 352 24.29 -1.69 8.38
C PHE A 352 23.49 -0.99 7.30
N GLU A 353 24.20 -0.53 6.28
CA GLU A 353 23.66 0.20 5.15
C GLU A 353 22.70 -0.64 4.30
N LEU A 354 21.58 -0.03 3.93
CA LEU A 354 20.71 -0.52 2.87
C LEU A 354 21.03 0.25 1.59
N ASP A 355 21.32 -0.48 0.52
CA ASP A 355 21.50 0.09 -0.82
C ASP A 355 20.12 0.49 -1.36
N ILE A 356 19.88 1.80 -1.45
CA ILE A 356 18.58 2.36 -1.86
C ILE A 356 18.21 1.92 -3.28
N ASP A 357 19.16 1.96 -4.22
CA ASP A 357 18.89 1.62 -5.61
C ASP A 357 18.53 0.14 -5.74
N ARG A 358 19.27 -0.72 -5.03
CA ARG A 358 18.98 -2.15 -4.93
C ARG A 358 17.65 -2.42 -4.22
N PHE A 359 17.28 -1.64 -3.21
CA PHE A 359 15.97 -1.73 -2.56
C PHE A 359 14.85 -1.36 -3.53
N ASN A 360 15.00 -0.26 -4.27
CA ASN A 360 14.01 0.20 -5.24
C ASN A 360 13.83 -0.81 -6.39
N ASP A 361 14.91 -1.40 -6.90
CA ASP A 361 14.85 -2.49 -7.89
C ASP A 361 14.12 -3.72 -7.32
N ALA A 362 14.48 -4.14 -6.11
CA ALA A 362 13.86 -5.29 -5.46
C ALA A 362 12.37 -5.08 -5.20
N LEU A 363 11.98 -3.87 -4.79
CA LEU A 363 10.60 -3.48 -4.61
C LEU A 363 9.87 -3.47 -5.95
N SER A 364 10.42 -2.84 -6.98
CA SER A 364 9.86 -2.80 -8.34
C SER A 364 9.55 -4.20 -8.89
N ARG A 365 10.50 -5.14 -8.73
CA ARG A 365 10.32 -6.54 -9.14
C ARG A 365 9.29 -7.27 -8.27
N THR A 366 9.26 -6.98 -6.98
CA THR A 366 8.27 -7.57 -6.07
C THR A 366 6.86 -7.08 -6.39
N LEU A 367 6.67 -5.81 -6.75
CA LEU A 367 5.38 -5.25 -7.13
C LEU A 367 4.79 -5.92 -8.38
N SER A 368 5.65 -6.36 -9.32
CA SER A 368 5.21 -7.20 -10.46
C SER A 368 4.69 -8.58 -10.05
N LEU A 369 5.16 -9.11 -8.92
CA LEU A 369 4.66 -10.36 -8.34
C LEU A 369 3.46 -10.13 -7.41
N TRP A 370 3.29 -8.90 -6.91
CA TRP A 370 2.26 -8.48 -5.97
C TRP A 370 1.40 -7.32 -6.50
N PRO A 371 0.81 -7.42 -7.70
CA PRO A 371 0.06 -6.31 -8.32
C PRO A 371 -1.13 -5.78 -7.51
N LEU A 372 -1.63 -6.56 -6.55
CA LEU A 372 -2.67 -6.10 -5.62
C LEU A 372 -2.19 -4.94 -4.74
N VAL A 373 -0.91 -4.91 -4.38
CA VAL A 373 -0.28 -3.87 -3.54
C VAL A 373 -0.23 -2.53 -4.28
N CYS A 374 -0.01 -2.56 -5.60
CA CYS A 374 -0.09 -1.38 -6.47
C CYS A 374 -1.52 -0.93 -6.78
N GLY A 375 -2.53 -1.65 -6.27
CA GLY A 375 -3.93 -1.37 -6.56
C GLY A 375 -4.50 -0.14 -5.87
N ARG A 376 -5.80 0.09 -6.07
CA ARG A 376 -6.59 1.13 -5.38
C ARG A 376 -7.86 0.54 -4.80
N PHE A 377 -8.16 0.92 -3.56
CA PHE A 377 -9.41 0.57 -2.90
C PHE A 377 -10.56 1.39 -3.47
N LEU A 378 -11.63 0.72 -3.91
CA LEU A 378 -12.77 1.35 -4.56
C LEU A 378 -14.09 0.81 -3.98
N LEU A 379 -15.04 1.72 -3.76
CA LEU A 379 -16.45 1.39 -3.56
C LEU A 379 -17.19 1.50 -4.91
N CYS A 380 -17.64 0.37 -5.43
CA CYS A 380 -18.42 0.30 -6.66
C CYS A 380 -19.85 0.81 -6.44
N LYS A 381 -20.50 1.27 -7.52
CA LYS A 381 -21.89 1.79 -7.49
C LYS A 381 -22.93 0.79 -6.96
N ASN A 382 -22.64 -0.50 -7.07
CA ASN A 382 -23.49 -1.59 -6.57
C ASN A 382 -23.21 -1.95 -5.10
N GLY A 383 -22.38 -1.16 -4.39
CA GLY A 383 -22.04 -1.41 -2.98
C GLY A 383 -20.91 -2.42 -2.77
N GLN A 384 -20.29 -2.93 -3.84
CA GLN A 384 -19.14 -3.83 -3.71
C GLN A 384 -17.86 -3.06 -3.41
N TYR A 385 -17.09 -3.56 -2.45
CA TYR A 385 -15.74 -3.10 -2.18
C TYR A 385 -14.75 -3.94 -2.98
N VAL A 386 -13.89 -3.28 -3.74
CA VAL A 386 -12.89 -3.95 -4.57
C VAL A 386 -11.53 -3.30 -4.38
N ILE A 387 -10.48 -4.06 -4.65
CA ILE A 387 -9.18 -3.49 -5.01
C ILE A 387 -9.05 -3.62 -6.52
N GLU A 388 -8.99 -2.50 -7.22
CA GLU A 388 -8.61 -2.49 -8.63
C GLU A 388 -7.09 -2.55 -8.71
N MET A 389 -6.58 -3.69 -9.16
CA MET A 389 -5.16 -3.91 -9.40
C MET A 389 -4.72 -2.98 -10.53
N SER A 390 -3.70 -2.18 -10.25
CA SER A 390 -3.13 -1.20 -11.16
C SER A 390 -1.62 -1.31 -11.13
N ASP A 391 -0.95 -0.73 -12.11
CA ASP A 391 0.51 -0.62 -12.15
C ASP A 391 0.98 0.74 -11.62
N ASN A 392 0.20 1.31 -10.70
CA ASN A 392 0.52 2.56 -10.04
C ASN A 392 1.79 2.38 -9.21
N ALA A 393 2.62 3.42 -9.20
CA ALA A 393 3.73 3.46 -8.27
C ALA A 393 3.25 3.53 -6.82
N ILE A 394 4.11 3.06 -5.93
CA ILE A 394 3.99 3.30 -4.49
C ILE A 394 5.08 4.27 -4.03
N PRO A 395 4.80 5.12 -3.02
CA PRO A 395 5.77 6.06 -2.51
C PRO A 395 6.81 5.36 -1.63
N VAL A 396 8.07 5.74 -1.84
CA VAL A 396 9.20 5.42 -0.96
C VAL A 396 9.86 6.74 -0.62
N ASN A 397 9.91 7.09 0.66
CA ASN A 397 10.62 8.28 1.11
C ASN A 397 11.93 7.91 1.79
N TYR A 398 12.94 8.74 1.63
CA TYR A 398 14.21 8.67 2.33
C TYR A 398 14.47 9.94 3.12
N THR A 399 14.96 9.74 4.35
CA THR A 399 15.39 10.82 5.23
C THR A 399 16.69 10.48 5.96
N GLU A 400 17.44 11.51 6.30
CA GLU A 400 18.60 11.41 7.21
C GLU A 400 18.22 11.96 8.57
N ASN A 401 18.30 11.13 9.61
CA ASN A 401 18.10 11.56 10.98
C ASN A 401 19.45 11.93 11.61
N ASN A 402 19.67 13.23 11.78
CA ASN A 402 20.89 13.79 12.38
C ASN A 402 20.75 14.00 13.90
N GLU A 403 19.52 13.97 14.43
CA GLU A 403 19.22 14.27 15.84
C GLU A 403 19.43 13.04 16.73
N MET A 404 18.99 11.88 16.26
CA MET A 404 19.10 10.61 16.97
C MET A 404 20.53 10.09 16.90
N LYS A 405 21.12 9.76 18.06
CA LYS A 405 22.49 9.22 18.12
C LYS A 405 22.57 7.77 17.64
N LYS A 406 21.61 6.97 18.07
CA LYS A 406 21.42 5.55 17.74
C LYS A 406 19.99 5.16 18.03
N TRP A 407 19.53 4.07 17.43
CA TRP A 407 18.25 3.49 17.80
C TRP A 407 18.31 2.95 19.24
N PRO A 408 17.30 3.21 20.11
CA PRO A 408 17.37 2.77 21.49
C PRO A 408 17.24 1.24 21.60
N ASN A 409 18.15 0.62 22.34
CA ASN A 409 18.30 -0.85 22.43
C ASN A 409 17.28 -1.47 23.40
N GLU A 410 16.75 -0.66 24.31
CA GLU A 410 15.84 -1.01 25.39
C GLU A 410 14.35 -0.94 25.01
N LEU A 411 14.03 -0.60 23.76
CA LEU A 411 12.65 -0.56 23.30
C LEU A 411 12.04 -1.97 23.23
N ASN A 412 10.82 -2.09 23.74
CA ASN A 412 9.98 -3.28 23.57
C ASN A 412 9.54 -3.40 22.09
N VAL A 413 9.26 -4.61 21.64
CA VAL A 413 8.73 -4.90 20.29
C VAL A 413 7.42 -4.15 20.04
N VAL A 414 6.52 -4.10 21.02
CA VAL A 414 5.24 -3.38 20.90
C VAL A 414 5.29 -2.06 21.66
N LEU A 415 5.10 -0.95 20.95
CA LEU A 415 5.20 0.40 21.50
C LEU A 415 3.83 1.03 21.74
N GLN A 416 3.75 1.83 22.80
CA GLN A 416 2.52 2.53 23.20
C GLN A 416 2.26 3.71 22.26
N LEU A 417 1.02 3.88 21.79
CA LEU A 417 0.66 4.94 20.85
C LEU A 417 0.96 6.36 21.34
N SER A 418 0.71 6.66 22.62
CA SER A 418 0.81 8.03 23.16
C SER A 418 2.23 8.60 23.18
N ASN A 419 3.23 7.74 23.07
CA ASN A 419 4.65 8.12 23.03
C ASN A 419 5.38 7.18 22.07
N ASN A 420 4.83 7.02 20.87
CA ASN A 420 5.33 6.08 19.89
C ASN A 420 6.51 6.70 19.12
N PRO A 421 7.78 6.31 19.39
CA PRO A 421 8.92 6.85 18.66
C PRO A 421 8.91 6.46 17.18
N LEU A 422 8.05 5.53 16.75
CA LEU A 422 7.99 5.07 15.36
C LEU A 422 7.37 6.11 14.40
N THR A 423 6.60 7.09 14.89
CA THR A 423 5.86 8.03 14.03
C THR A 423 6.76 8.84 13.10
N GLY A 424 7.96 9.22 13.55
CA GLY A 424 8.94 9.90 12.69
C GLY A 424 9.55 9.02 11.60
N PHE A 425 9.43 7.70 11.75
CA PHE A 425 10.09 6.70 10.90
C PHE A 425 9.12 5.94 9.99
N ILE A 426 7.82 6.29 10.00
CA ILE A 426 6.80 5.67 9.14
C ILE A 426 6.09 6.78 8.38
N ASP A 427 5.89 6.56 7.09
CA ASP A 427 4.92 7.35 6.33
C ASP A 427 3.63 6.54 6.29
N GLU A 428 2.59 7.10 6.89
CA GLU A 428 1.37 6.37 7.16
C GLU A 428 0.45 6.37 5.94
N VAL A 429 -0.13 5.21 5.64
CA VAL A 429 -1.31 5.17 4.77
C VAL A 429 -2.42 5.96 5.45
N GLN A 430 -3.00 6.90 4.70
CA GLN A 430 -4.03 7.80 5.17
C GLN A 430 -5.38 7.10 5.06
N THR A 431 -5.67 6.24 6.03
CA THR A 431 -6.88 5.40 6.07
C THR A 431 -8.18 6.21 5.89
N MET A 432 -8.26 7.43 6.41
CA MET A 432 -9.41 8.32 6.18
C MET A 432 -9.59 8.74 4.72
N LYS A 433 -8.51 8.88 3.94
CA LYS A 433 -8.61 9.14 2.49
C LYS A 433 -9.21 7.93 1.77
N LEU A 434 -8.83 6.70 2.16
CA LEU A 434 -9.40 5.48 1.59
C LEU A 434 -10.90 5.37 1.86
N ILE A 435 -11.34 5.64 3.09
CA ILE A 435 -12.76 5.65 3.47
C ILE A 435 -13.56 6.64 2.63
N HIS A 436 -13.01 7.83 2.40
CA HIS A 436 -13.64 8.86 1.56
C HIS A 436 -13.51 8.59 0.05
N GLY A 437 -13.01 7.41 -0.36
CA GLY A 437 -12.92 6.98 -1.75
C GLY A 437 -11.84 7.69 -2.55
N SER A 438 -10.75 8.13 -1.90
CA SER A 438 -9.57 8.62 -2.61
C SER A 438 -8.98 7.52 -3.49
N GLN A 439 -8.84 7.82 -4.78
CA GLN A 439 -8.19 6.92 -5.74
C GLN A 439 -6.68 7.11 -5.81
N GLU A 440 -6.15 8.14 -5.14
CA GLU A 440 -4.72 8.46 -5.17
C GLU A 440 -3.98 7.80 -4.00
N GLU A 441 -4.69 7.52 -2.91
CA GLU A 441 -4.08 6.96 -1.70
C GLU A 441 -3.54 5.54 -1.96
N PRO A 442 -2.24 5.30 -1.73
CA PRO A 442 -1.66 3.97 -1.86
C PRO A 442 -2.15 3.04 -0.73
N LEU A 443 -2.00 1.73 -0.93
CA LEU A 443 -2.34 0.73 0.09
C LEU A 443 -1.12 0.32 0.94
N VAL A 444 0.08 0.72 0.52
CA VAL A 444 1.34 0.54 1.25
C VAL A 444 2.22 1.77 1.04
N CYS A 445 2.86 2.22 2.12
CA CYS A 445 3.87 3.28 2.11
C CYS A 445 5.17 2.76 2.74
N PHE A 446 6.30 3.27 2.24
CA PHE A 446 7.64 2.96 2.75
C PHE A 446 8.40 4.22 3.12
N LYS A 447 9.13 4.14 4.23
CA LYS A 447 10.11 5.15 4.65
C LYS A 447 11.43 4.51 5.01
N LEU A 448 12.51 4.98 4.40
CA LEU A 448 13.88 4.63 4.73
C LEU A 448 14.50 5.79 5.50
N THR A 449 15.03 5.53 6.68
CA THR A 449 15.72 6.55 7.46
C THR A 449 17.11 6.09 7.85
N ARG A 450 18.12 6.87 7.51
CA ARG A 450 19.49 6.66 7.98
C ARG A 450 19.72 7.45 9.26
N ILE A 451 20.07 6.79 10.35
CA ILE A 451 20.52 7.44 11.58
C ILE A 451 21.99 7.77 11.40
N VAL A 452 22.29 9.04 11.09
CA VAL A 452 23.62 9.45 10.60
C VAL A 452 24.73 9.16 11.61
N GLN A 453 24.45 9.36 12.90
CA GLN A 453 25.45 9.22 13.96
C GLN A 453 25.84 7.76 14.23
N SER A 454 24.91 6.80 14.14
CA SER A 454 25.20 5.37 14.35
C SER A 454 25.47 4.61 13.06
N GLY A 455 25.04 5.14 11.91
CA GLY A 455 25.04 4.44 10.63
C GLY A 455 23.93 3.41 10.49
N GLU A 456 23.02 3.29 11.46
CA GLU A 456 21.89 2.38 11.41
C GLU A 456 20.85 2.83 10.37
N TRP A 457 20.17 1.86 9.78
CA TRP A 457 19.08 2.09 8.84
C TRP A 457 17.76 1.61 9.42
N VAL A 458 16.71 2.39 9.16
CA VAL A 458 15.36 2.13 9.63
C VAL A 458 14.45 2.03 8.42
N LEU A 459 13.74 0.91 8.28
CA LEU A 459 12.69 0.71 7.30
C LEU A 459 11.34 0.78 8.01
N GLY A 460 10.63 1.88 7.83
CA GLY A 460 9.22 2.01 8.19
C GLY A 460 8.32 1.52 7.07
N VAL A 461 7.28 0.78 7.47
CA VAL A 461 6.24 0.25 6.58
C VAL A 461 4.89 0.57 7.20
N SER A 462 4.00 1.16 6.40
CA SER A 462 2.57 1.24 6.73
C SER A 462 1.80 0.40 5.71
N TRP A 463 1.09 -0.62 6.19
CA TRP A 463 0.35 -1.57 5.38
C TRP A 463 -1.14 -1.50 5.71
N GLU A 464 -1.98 -1.10 4.75
CA GLU A 464 -3.42 -1.03 4.97
C GLU A 464 -4.03 -2.43 5.11
N HIS A 465 -4.84 -2.63 6.15
CA HIS A 465 -5.34 -3.96 6.50
C HIS A 465 -6.33 -4.51 5.47
N VAL A 466 -6.85 -3.69 4.54
CA VAL A 466 -7.66 -4.14 3.39
C VAL A 466 -6.89 -5.01 2.40
N LEU A 467 -5.55 -4.92 2.37
CA LEU A 467 -4.71 -5.83 1.58
C LEU A 467 -4.64 -7.22 2.21
N GLY A 468 -4.68 -7.29 3.54
CA GLY A 468 -4.63 -8.52 4.30
C GLY A 468 -4.01 -8.34 5.68
N ASP A 469 -4.00 -9.45 6.43
CA ASP A 469 -3.46 -9.50 7.79
C ASP A 469 -1.91 -9.50 7.83
N ALA A 470 -1.37 -9.75 9.02
CA ALA A 470 0.08 -9.84 9.28
C ALA A 470 0.84 -10.79 8.34
N GLU A 471 0.24 -11.91 7.92
CA GLU A 471 0.95 -12.90 7.10
C GLU A 471 1.23 -12.44 5.66
N PRO A 472 0.27 -11.92 4.87
CA PRO A 472 0.57 -11.38 3.55
C PRO A 472 1.48 -10.16 3.61
N CYS A 473 1.33 -9.29 4.61
CA CYS A 473 2.27 -8.18 4.84
C CYS A 473 3.71 -8.70 4.97
N LEU A 474 3.92 -9.66 5.87
CA LEU A 474 5.23 -10.26 6.10
C LEU A 474 5.76 -11.02 4.88
N ARG A 475 4.92 -11.75 4.14
CA ARG A 475 5.34 -12.46 2.91
C ARG A 475 5.72 -11.50 1.80
N PHE A 476 5.02 -10.37 1.68
CA PHE A 476 5.40 -9.31 0.75
C PHE A 476 6.77 -8.74 1.13
N LEU A 477 6.98 -8.34 2.38
CA LEU A 477 8.26 -7.82 2.86
C LEU A 477 9.41 -8.84 2.74
N ASN A 478 9.14 -10.12 3.03
CA ASN A 478 10.11 -11.19 2.80
C ASN A 478 10.44 -11.35 1.32
N THR A 479 9.47 -11.20 0.42
CA THR A 479 9.71 -11.24 -1.02
C THR A 479 10.66 -10.10 -1.43
N ILE A 480 10.43 -8.88 -0.95
CA ILE A 480 11.33 -7.74 -1.21
C ILE A 480 12.74 -8.05 -0.70
N SER A 481 12.87 -8.49 0.56
CA SER A 481 14.14 -8.85 1.19
C SER A 481 14.91 -9.92 0.40
N ARG A 482 14.20 -10.93 -0.13
CA ARG A 482 14.80 -12.00 -0.92
C ARG A 482 15.23 -11.54 -2.30
N VAL A 483 14.37 -10.79 -3.01
CA VAL A 483 14.71 -10.23 -4.32
C VAL A 483 15.90 -9.27 -4.21
N TYR A 484 15.96 -8.47 -3.14
CA TYR A 484 17.11 -7.64 -2.81
C TYR A 484 18.37 -8.49 -2.73
N GLN A 485 18.32 -9.62 -2.03
CA GLN A 485 19.44 -10.58 -1.94
C GLN A 485 19.68 -11.40 -3.23
N GLN A 486 18.99 -11.12 -4.33
CA GLN A 486 19.01 -11.89 -5.58
C GLN A 486 18.57 -13.35 -5.40
N LEU A 487 17.71 -13.60 -4.40
CA LEU A 487 17.10 -14.90 -4.14
C LEU A 487 15.68 -14.94 -4.72
N ILE A 488 15.25 -16.14 -5.13
CA ILE A 488 13.87 -16.35 -5.58
C ILE A 488 12.88 -16.20 -4.42
N PRO A 489 11.64 -15.69 -4.64
CA PRO A 489 10.58 -15.69 -3.64
C PRO A 489 10.32 -17.09 -3.05
N LEU A 490 9.82 -17.16 -1.81
CA LEU A 490 9.42 -18.43 -1.20
C LEU A 490 8.03 -18.86 -1.67
N GLU A 491 7.86 -20.16 -1.88
CA GLU A 491 6.57 -20.78 -2.13
C GLU A 491 5.74 -20.91 -0.83
N PRO A 492 4.39 -20.90 -0.90
CA PRO A 492 3.61 -20.66 -2.12
C PRO A 492 3.77 -19.22 -2.63
N LEU A 493 3.53 -18.97 -3.91
CA LEU A 493 3.36 -17.61 -4.47
C LEU A 493 2.07 -16.93 -3.97
N PRO A 494 1.93 -15.59 -4.11
CA PRO A 494 0.71 -14.89 -3.70
C PRO A 494 -0.51 -15.32 -4.54
N VAL A 495 -1.63 -15.57 -3.87
CA VAL A 495 -2.94 -15.86 -4.49
C VAL A 495 -3.91 -14.74 -4.15
N PHE A 496 -4.35 -13.97 -5.14
CA PHE A 496 -5.23 -12.81 -4.91
C PHE A 496 -6.71 -13.15 -4.93
N GLY A 497 -7.09 -14.29 -5.52
CA GLY A 497 -8.49 -14.74 -5.55
C GLY A 497 -9.00 -15.02 -4.14
N ARG A 498 -10.26 -14.64 -3.88
CA ARG A 498 -10.92 -14.78 -2.59
C ARG A 498 -12.21 -15.57 -2.76
N ARG A 499 -12.57 -16.39 -1.76
CA ARG A 499 -13.93 -16.92 -1.66
C ARG A 499 -14.87 -15.80 -1.25
N LEU A 500 -15.94 -15.63 -2.00
CA LEU A 500 -17.05 -14.76 -1.64
C LEU A 500 -18.14 -15.61 -1.01
N TRP A 501 -18.60 -15.21 0.17
CA TRP A 501 -19.64 -15.92 0.92
C TRP A 501 -21.03 -15.47 0.47
N ARG A 502 -21.95 -16.42 0.32
CA ARG A 502 -23.33 -16.14 -0.01
C ARG A 502 -24.13 -15.88 1.26
N GLN A 503 -25.18 -15.07 1.12
CA GLN A 503 -26.03 -14.69 2.25
C GLN A 503 -26.80 -15.89 2.86
N ASP A 504 -27.05 -16.96 2.09
CA ASP A 504 -27.67 -18.20 2.56
C ASP A 504 -26.72 -19.11 3.34
N GLU A 505 -25.40 -18.84 3.33
CA GLU A 505 -24.40 -19.56 4.14
C GLU A 505 -24.27 -19.00 5.57
N TYR A 506 -24.94 -17.88 5.85
CA TYR A 506 -24.96 -17.18 7.12
C TYR A 506 -25.67 -18.00 8.22
N ASP A 507 -24.98 -18.24 9.35
CA ASP A 507 -25.56 -18.91 10.53
C ASP A 507 -25.81 -17.90 11.67
N LEU A 508 -27.10 -17.63 11.92
CA LEU A 508 -27.57 -16.74 12.99
C LEU A 508 -27.16 -17.21 14.39
N SER A 509 -26.97 -18.51 14.61
CA SER A 509 -26.59 -19.04 15.93
C SER A 509 -25.16 -18.63 16.33
N LEU A 510 -24.33 -18.26 15.36
CA LEU A 510 -22.94 -17.85 15.59
C LEU A 510 -22.78 -16.35 15.89
N VAL A 511 -23.83 -15.54 15.69
CA VAL A 511 -23.79 -14.08 15.96
C VAL A 511 -23.49 -13.78 17.43
N SER A 512 -23.96 -14.63 18.35
CA SER A 512 -23.74 -14.42 19.78
C SER A 512 -22.28 -14.59 20.21
N VAL A 513 -21.49 -15.36 19.44
CA VAL A 513 -20.07 -15.62 19.74
C VAL A 513 -19.13 -14.65 19.01
N THR A 514 -19.61 -13.90 18.01
CA THR A 514 -18.85 -12.85 17.31
C THR A 514 -19.13 -11.45 17.89
N LYS A 515 -18.92 -11.29 19.20
CA LYS A 515 -19.31 -10.05 19.94
C LYS A 515 -18.68 -8.78 19.36
N GLN A 516 -17.43 -8.83 18.90
CA GLN A 516 -16.75 -7.66 18.33
C GLN A 516 -17.45 -7.11 17.09
N LEU A 517 -18.11 -7.99 16.32
CA LEU A 517 -18.84 -7.61 15.12
C LEU A 517 -20.29 -7.23 15.46
N ARG A 518 -20.95 -7.99 16.33
CA ARG A 518 -22.32 -7.71 16.77
C ARG A 518 -22.43 -6.36 17.48
N ASP A 519 -21.47 -6.07 18.35
CA ASP A 519 -21.48 -4.87 19.20
C ASP A 519 -20.69 -3.71 18.57
N ALA A 520 -20.67 -3.65 17.22
CA ALA A 520 -20.00 -2.62 16.46
C ALA A 520 -20.49 -1.22 16.83
N LEU A 521 -19.58 -0.24 16.76
CA LEU A 521 -19.80 1.12 17.24
C LEU A 521 -19.57 2.12 16.11
N PRO A 522 -20.28 3.28 16.12
CA PRO A 522 -19.91 4.39 15.26
C PRO A 522 -18.44 4.80 15.45
N LEU A 523 -17.77 5.21 14.37
CA LEU A 523 -16.34 5.58 14.38
C LEU A 523 -15.99 6.56 15.50
N LYS A 524 -16.81 7.60 15.71
CA LYS A 524 -16.62 8.60 16.76
C LYS A 524 -16.58 7.99 18.18
N ASP A 525 -17.39 6.97 18.44
CA ASP A 525 -17.52 6.35 19.75
C ASP A 525 -16.35 5.39 19.98
N MET A 526 -15.92 4.70 18.93
CA MET A 526 -14.69 3.92 18.92
C MET A 526 -13.46 4.80 19.23
N LEU A 527 -13.29 5.94 18.54
CA LEU A 527 -12.18 6.87 18.79
C LEU A 527 -12.20 7.41 20.23
N LYS A 528 -13.39 7.77 20.73
CA LYS A 528 -13.57 8.20 22.12
C LYS A 528 -13.15 7.12 23.11
N ASN A 529 -13.52 5.85 22.84
CA ASN A 529 -13.10 4.72 23.67
C ASN A 529 -11.58 4.55 23.64
N PHE A 530 -10.93 4.67 22.48
CA PHE A 530 -9.47 4.62 22.35
C PHE A 530 -8.75 5.71 23.16
N MET A 531 -9.22 6.94 23.08
CA MET A 531 -8.64 8.04 23.86
C MET A 531 -8.84 7.82 25.37
N GLY A 532 -9.99 7.27 25.77
CA GLY A 532 -10.29 6.96 27.18
C GLY A 532 -9.40 5.87 27.78
N ILE A 533 -8.91 4.92 26.97
CA ILE A 533 -8.09 3.80 27.43
C ILE A 533 -6.78 4.28 28.09
N GLN A 534 -6.08 5.26 27.50
CA GLN A 534 -4.79 5.74 28.00
C GLN A 534 -4.87 6.36 29.41
N THR A 535 -6.05 6.84 29.80
CA THR A 535 -6.27 7.42 31.14
C THR A 535 -6.37 6.35 32.23
N LYS A 536 -6.90 5.17 31.91
CA LYS A 536 -7.26 4.11 32.88
C LYS A 536 -6.28 2.95 32.92
N TYR A 537 -5.59 2.70 31.82
CA TYR A 537 -4.74 1.53 31.65
C TYR A 537 -3.29 1.94 31.40
N ASP A 538 -2.39 1.05 31.80
CA ASP A 538 -0.96 1.11 31.54
C ASP A 538 -0.53 -0.08 30.68
N GLN A 539 0.44 0.12 29.81
CA GLN A 539 1.04 -0.97 29.05
C GLN A 539 1.98 -1.80 29.95
N VAL A 540 1.89 -3.11 29.79
CA VAL A 540 2.80 -4.11 30.34
C VAL A 540 3.46 -4.83 29.17
N ASN A 541 4.79 -4.98 29.24
CA ASN A 541 5.59 -5.76 28.31
C ASN A 541 6.35 -6.83 29.10
N LEU A 542 6.16 -8.10 28.74
CA LEU A 542 6.72 -9.24 29.44
C LEU A 542 7.69 -10.00 28.54
N HIS A 543 8.89 -10.28 29.03
CA HIS A 543 9.91 -11.04 28.28
C HIS A 543 10.04 -12.46 28.82
N PHE A 544 9.75 -13.45 27.98
CA PHE A 544 9.91 -14.86 28.30
C PHE A 544 11.04 -15.45 27.46
N SER A 545 12.05 -16.02 28.11
CA SER A 545 13.06 -16.81 27.41
C SER A 545 12.44 -18.11 26.85
N GLY A 546 13.09 -18.73 25.87
CA GLY A 546 12.70 -20.04 25.38
C GLY A 546 12.63 -21.08 26.51
N LYS A 547 13.56 -21.01 27.48
CA LYS A 547 13.55 -21.87 28.69
C LYS A 547 12.28 -21.67 29.51
N HIS A 548 11.84 -20.43 29.72
CA HIS A 548 10.60 -20.14 30.43
C HIS A 548 9.39 -20.74 29.69
N LEU A 549 9.31 -20.54 28.37
CA LEU A 549 8.20 -21.07 27.57
C LEU A 549 8.15 -22.59 27.57
N PHE A 550 9.29 -23.28 27.46
CA PHE A 550 9.35 -24.74 27.57
C PHE A 550 8.91 -25.22 28.95
N LYS A 551 9.30 -24.53 30.02
CA LYS A 551 8.87 -24.88 31.38
C LYS A 551 7.37 -24.71 31.58
N LEU A 552 6.79 -23.60 31.11
CA LEU A 552 5.34 -23.38 31.16
C LEU A 552 4.57 -24.47 30.40
N ARG A 553 5.06 -24.89 29.22
CA ARG A 553 4.46 -26.00 28.46
C ARG A 553 4.54 -27.33 29.21
N GLU A 554 5.67 -27.61 29.86
CA GLU A 554 5.84 -28.80 30.70
C GLU A 554 4.83 -28.81 31.86
N LEU A 555 4.69 -27.67 32.56
CA LEU A 555 3.75 -27.52 33.68
C LEU A 555 2.28 -27.63 33.26
N ALA A 556 1.93 -27.27 32.03
CA ALA A 556 0.58 -27.45 31.50
C ALA A 556 0.22 -28.94 31.26
N GLY A 557 1.18 -29.86 31.30
CA GLY A 557 0.98 -31.30 31.50
C GLY A 557 0.61 -32.15 30.27
N GLU A 558 0.16 -31.56 29.16
CA GLU A 558 -0.30 -32.30 27.98
C GLU A 558 0.61 -32.09 26.74
N LYS A 559 0.93 -33.18 26.00
CA LYS A 559 1.82 -33.12 24.82
C LYS A 559 1.31 -32.22 23.69
N ASN A 560 -0.01 -32.10 23.56
CA ASN A 560 -0.68 -31.34 22.51
C ASN A 560 -0.76 -29.83 22.78
N ILE A 561 -0.42 -29.41 24.01
CA ILE A 561 -0.33 -28.00 24.39
C ILE A 561 0.92 -27.41 23.73
N THR A 562 0.77 -26.24 23.13
CA THR A 562 1.87 -25.49 22.52
C THR A 562 2.42 -24.43 23.48
N LEU A 563 3.58 -23.86 23.13
CA LEU A 563 4.18 -22.75 23.87
C LEU A 563 3.22 -21.56 23.99
N GLN A 564 2.45 -21.27 22.93
CA GLN A 564 1.48 -20.17 22.92
C GLN A 564 0.34 -20.43 23.90
N ASP A 565 -0.23 -21.65 23.90
CA ASP A 565 -1.35 -21.97 24.79
C ASP A 565 -0.93 -21.83 26.26
N SER A 566 0.23 -22.40 26.62
CA SER A 566 0.75 -22.35 27.99
C SER A 566 1.15 -20.92 28.41
N LEU A 567 1.70 -20.12 27.49
CA LEU A 567 2.03 -18.72 27.74
C LEU A 567 0.77 -17.89 28.02
N THR A 568 -0.23 -18.01 27.17
CA THR A 568 -1.52 -17.32 27.35
C THR A 568 -2.19 -17.77 28.65
N ALA A 569 -2.23 -19.08 28.92
CA ALA A 569 -2.82 -19.62 30.13
C ALA A 569 -2.12 -19.10 31.40
N TYR A 570 -0.78 -19.04 31.40
CA TYR A 570 -0.01 -18.50 32.52
C TYR A 570 -0.40 -17.05 32.84
N ILE A 571 -0.44 -16.17 31.83
CA ILE A 571 -0.81 -14.77 32.04
C ILE A 571 -2.23 -14.65 32.63
N ILE A 572 -3.16 -15.47 32.14
CA ILE A 572 -4.54 -15.51 32.66
C ILE A 572 -4.56 -15.99 34.11
N VAL A 573 -3.86 -17.07 34.46
CA VAL A 573 -3.77 -17.57 35.84
C VAL A 573 -3.21 -16.49 36.76
N THR A 574 -2.12 -15.82 36.37
CA THR A 574 -1.52 -14.76 37.19
C THR A 574 -2.48 -13.58 37.38
N LEU A 575 -3.18 -13.13 36.34
CA LEU A 575 -4.21 -12.09 36.45
C LEU A 575 -5.36 -12.51 37.37
N ASN A 576 -5.90 -13.71 37.17
CA ASN A 576 -7.01 -14.24 37.97
C ASN A 576 -6.61 -14.42 39.43
N THR A 577 -5.43 -14.94 39.73
CA THR A 577 -4.96 -15.18 41.10
C THR A 577 -4.54 -13.90 41.81
N CYS A 578 -3.84 -12.99 41.14
CA CYS A 578 -3.21 -11.85 41.81
C CYS A 578 -3.99 -10.54 41.67
N CYS A 579 -4.78 -10.38 40.61
CA CYS A 579 -5.47 -9.12 40.32
C CYS A 579 -6.99 -9.22 40.46
N TYR A 580 -7.59 -10.37 40.12
CA TYR A 580 -9.05 -10.51 39.96
C TYR A 580 -9.69 -11.59 40.85
N GLN A 581 -8.96 -12.15 41.82
CA GLN A 581 -9.42 -13.30 42.62
C GLN A 581 -10.76 -13.07 43.34
N ASN A 582 -11.04 -11.82 43.73
CA ASN A 582 -12.24 -11.42 44.47
C ASN A 582 -13.17 -10.50 43.66
N ASP A 583 -13.07 -10.54 42.32
CA ASP A 583 -13.87 -9.71 41.42
C ASP A 583 -14.46 -10.56 40.29
N ASP A 584 -15.65 -11.11 40.53
CA ASP A 584 -16.35 -11.98 39.58
C ASP A 584 -16.63 -11.30 38.23
N GLN A 585 -16.70 -9.96 38.19
CA GLN A 585 -16.91 -9.22 36.93
C GLN A 585 -15.63 -9.10 36.11
N ARG A 586 -14.46 -9.27 36.76
CA ARG A 586 -13.14 -9.17 36.13
C ARG A 586 -12.46 -10.51 35.95
N LEU A 587 -12.88 -11.54 36.68
CA LEU A 587 -12.35 -12.90 36.55
C LEU A 587 -12.41 -13.37 35.10
N ILE A 588 -11.26 -13.68 34.51
CA ILE A 588 -11.17 -14.09 33.12
C ILE A 588 -11.61 -15.54 33.01
N LEU A 589 -12.65 -15.79 32.22
CA LEU A 589 -13.27 -17.11 32.06
C LEU A 589 -13.08 -17.69 30.66
N ARG A 590 -12.74 -16.85 29.67
CA ARG A 590 -12.62 -17.24 28.26
C ARG A 590 -11.51 -16.49 27.56
N THR A 591 -11.05 -17.07 26.46
CA THR A 591 -10.16 -16.41 25.50
C THR A 591 -10.85 -16.21 24.18
N ASN A 592 -10.62 -15.06 23.54
CA ASN A 592 -10.92 -14.85 22.14
C ASN A 592 -9.60 -14.82 21.33
N THR A 593 -9.29 -15.90 20.63
CA THR A 593 -8.00 -16.08 19.96
C THR A 593 -8.11 -15.79 18.47
N THR A 594 -7.27 -14.91 17.96
CA THR A 594 -7.10 -14.72 16.52
C THR A 594 -6.41 -15.94 15.92
N VAL A 595 -7.12 -16.68 15.06
CA VAL A 595 -6.62 -17.89 14.41
C VAL A 595 -6.48 -17.65 12.91
N ASN A 596 -5.28 -17.96 12.40
CA ASN A 596 -5.02 -18.04 10.98
C ASN A 596 -5.61 -19.33 10.40
N PHE A 597 -6.47 -19.19 9.40
CA PHE A 597 -7.18 -20.31 8.78
C PHE A 597 -6.68 -20.68 7.38
N ARG A 598 -5.60 -20.07 6.89
CA ARG A 598 -4.98 -20.48 5.62
C ARG A 598 -4.54 -21.95 5.70
N GLY A 599 -4.79 -22.69 4.61
CA GLY A 599 -4.43 -24.10 4.51
C GLY A 599 -5.26 -25.06 5.35
N VAL A 600 -6.34 -24.59 6.00
CA VAL A 600 -7.37 -25.50 6.56
C VAL A 600 -8.13 -26.20 5.43
N SER A 601 -8.46 -25.45 4.37
CA SER A 601 -9.04 -25.95 3.12
C SER A 601 -8.76 -24.94 2.01
N ASP A 602 -8.26 -25.40 0.85
CA ASP A 602 -8.02 -24.53 -0.31
C ASP A 602 -9.33 -23.94 -0.87
N LEU A 603 -10.48 -24.55 -0.56
CA LEU A 603 -11.81 -24.01 -0.89
C LEU A 603 -12.21 -22.84 0.02
N ILE A 604 -11.57 -22.68 1.18
CA ILE A 604 -11.82 -21.58 2.12
C ILE A 604 -10.74 -20.53 1.94
N ALA A 605 -9.48 -20.91 2.19
CA ALA A 605 -8.34 -20.09 1.96
C ALA A 605 -7.07 -20.90 1.70
N SER A 606 -6.44 -20.66 0.54
CA SER A 606 -5.16 -21.28 0.20
C SER A 606 -4.04 -20.73 1.08
N VAL A 607 -2.95 -21.50 1.23
CA VAL A 607 -1.75 -21.06 1.98
C VAL A 607 -1.16 -19.77 1.40
N GLY A 608 -1.27 -19.59 0.08
CA GLY A 608 -0.77 -18.43 -0.65
C GLY A 608 -1.63 -17.18 -0.55
N GLN A 609 -2.82 -17.24 0.05
CA GLN A 609 -3.84 -16.20 -0.10
C GLN A 609 -3.45 -14.83 0.48
N VAL A 610 -3.59 -13.80 -0.35
CA VAL A 610 -3.39 -12.39 -0.03
C VAL A 610 -4.74 -11.74 0.29
N SER A 611 -5.14 -11.86 1.55
CA SER A 611 -6.37 -11.30 2.12
C SER A 611 -6.25 -11.32 3.64
N ASN A 612 -7.31 -10.94 4.34
CA ASN A 612 -7.49 -11.27 5.75
C ASN A 612 -8.00 -12.69 5.85
N ALA A 613 -7.14 -13.60 6.29
CA ALA A 613 -7.46 -14.99 6.57
C ALA A 613 -7.21 -15.33 8.05
N VAL A 614 -7.66 -14.41 8.89
CA VAL A 614 -7.72 -14.55 10.34
C VAL A 614 -9.16 -14.41 10.82
N PHE A 615 -9.53 -15.16 11.84
CA PHE A 615 -10.81 -15.00 12.52
C PHE A 615 -10.64 -15.13 14.03
N MET A 616 -11.54 -14.53 14.78
CA MET A 616 -11.52 -14.53 16.24
C MET A 616 -12.36 -15.70 16.76
N MET A 617 -11.71 -16.65 17.45
CA MET A 617 -12.32 -17.84 18.01
C MET A 617 -12.50 -17.69 19.53
N LEU A 618 -13.75 -17.60 19.97
CA LEU A 618 -14.10 -17.60 21.40
C LEU A 618 -14.02 -19.02 21.96
N SER A 619 -13.32 -19.20 23.08
CA SER A 619 -13.27 -20.47 23.80
C SER A 619 -14.54 -20.72 24.60
N ASP A 620 -14.74 -21.97 24.98
CA ASP A 620 -15.64 -22.31 26.09
C ASP A 620 -15.09 -21.71 27.41
N ASN A 621 -15.92 -21.69 28.46
CA ASN A 621 -15.47 -21.30 29.79
C ASN A 621 -14.40 -22.29 30.28
N PHE A 622 -13.40 -21.77 30.99
CA PHE A 622 -12.40 -22.61 31.64
C PHE A 622 -13.06 -23.46 32.75
N ASP A 623 -12.75 -24.76 32.79
CA ASP A 623 -13.23 -25.67 33.84
C ASP A 623 -12.77 -25.21 35.23
N ASP A 624 -11.50 -24.79 35.31
CA ASP A 624 -10.89 -24.09 36.44
C ASP A 624 -10.14 -22.85 35.91
N PRO A 625 -10.58 -21.61 36.25
CA PRO A 625 -9.93 -20.37 35.81
C PRO A 625 -8.63 -20.05 36.56
N TYR A 626 -8.20 -20.90 37.51
CA TYR A 626 -6.95 -20.77 38.26
C TYR A 626 -5.93 -21.88 37.98
N SER A 627 -6.28 -22.88 37.14
CA SER A 627 -5.36 -23.96 36.75
C SER A 627 -4.73 -23.66 35.38
N LEU A 628 -3.39 -23.74 35.32
CA LEU A 628 -2.66 -23.56 34.08
C LEU A 628 -3.07 -24.60 33.02
N SER A 629 -3.19 -25.87 33.43
CA SER A 629 -3.54 -26.96 32.51
C SER A 629 -4.96 -26.82 31.96
N SER A 630 -5.93 -26.51 32.82
CA SER A 630 -7.34 -26.28 32.45
C SER A 630 -7.47 -25.17 31.38
N ILE A 631 -6.86 -24.02 31.63
CA ILE A 631 -6.95 -22.87 30.71
C ILE A 631 -6.25 -23.20 29.38
N ALA A 632 -5.03 -23.74 29.43
CA ALA A 632 -4.26 -24.08 28.23
C ALA A 632 -5.00 -25.11 27.35
N LYS A 633 -5.60 -26.12 27.97
CA LYS A 633 -6.40 -27.15 27.29
C LYS A 633 -7.63 -26.56 26.62
N THR A 634 -8.34 -25.67 27.31
CA THR A 634 -9.55 -25.02 26.77
C THR A 634 -9.20 -24.17 25.55
N ILE A 635 -8.12 -23.40 25.60
CA ILE A 635 -7.58 -22.65 24.45
C ILE A 635 -7.23 -23.58 23.29
N ARG A 636 -6.49 -24.67 23.57
CA ARG A 636 -6.10 -25.65 22.54
C ARG A 636 -7.32 -26.29 21.87
N CYS A 637 -8.35 -26.64 22.65
CA CYS A 637 -9.59 -27.22 22.13
C CYS A 637 -10.33 -26.23 21.21
N SER A 638 -10.41 -24.94 21.57
CA SER A 638 -11.06 -23.94 20.72
C SER A 638 -10.31 -23.76 19.39
N ILE A 639 -8.97 -23.73 19.40
CA ILE A 639 -8.14 -23.65 18.20
C ILE A 639 -8.31 -24.90 17.32
N ILE A 640 -8.37 -26.11 17.90
CA ILE A 640 -8.59 -27.34 17.13
C ILE A 640 -9.97 -27.31 16.46
N LYS A 641 -11.02 -26.93 17.19
CA LYS A 641 -12.37 -26.77 16.65
C LYS A 641 -12.41 -25.76 15.50
N SER A 642 -11.68 -24.66 15.66
CA SER A 642 -11.48 -23.61 14.66
C SER A 642 -10.84 -24.09 13.35
N ARG A 643 -10.20 -25.27 13.35
CA ARG A 643 -9.59 -25.89 12.17
C ARG A 643 -10.47 -26.94 11.51
N ASP A 644 -11.68 -27.19 12.00
CA ASP A 644 -12.67 -28.01 11.28
C ASP A 644 -13.25 -27.20 10.12
N PRO A 645 -13.12 -27.66 8.85
CA PRO A 645 -13.58 -26.89 7.70
C PRO A 645 -15.07 -26.55 7.73
N LYS A 646 -15.93 -27.44 8.23
CA LYS A 646 -17.38 -27.19 8.24
C LYS A 646 -17.75 -26.12 9.25
N PHE A 647 -17.22 -26.23 10.47
CA PHE A 647 -17.40 -25.20 11.50
C PHE A 647 -16.87 -23.84 11.04
N LEU A 648 -15.68 -23.85 10.42
CA LEU A 648 -15.03 -22.66 9.92
C LEU A 648 -15.86 -21.98 8.81
N GLU A 649 -16.39 -22.73 7.85
CA GLU A 649 -17.21 -22.18 6.75
C GLU A 649 -18.39 -21.36 7.26
N SER A 650 -19.22 -21.93 8.15
CA SER A 650 -20.36 -21.22 8.73
C SER A 650 -19.92 -19.99 9.54
N SER A 651 -18.82 -20.11 10.30
CA SER A 651 -18.30 -19.00 11.11
C SER A 651 -17.81 -17.84 10.23
N LEU A 652 -17.10 -18.13 9.14
CA LEU A 652 -16.58 -17.13 8.22
C LEU A 652 -17.70 -16.49 7.40
N ALA A 653 -18.70 -17.24 6.94
CA ALA A 653 -19.88 -16.70 6.29
C ALA A 653 -20.63 -15.72 7.22
N THR A 654 -20.77 -16.09 8.51
CA THR A 654 -21.36 -15.21 9.54
C THR A 654 -20.56 -13.93 9.73
N ALA A 655 -19.23 -14.04 9.89
CA ALA A 655 -18.37 -12.87 10.06
C ALA A 655 -18.34 -11.96 8.81
N ASP A 656 -18.33 -12.55 7.61
CA ASP A 656 -18.38 -11.82 6.34
C ASP A 656 -19.65 -10.98 6.22
N ALA A 657 -20.81 -11.57 6.48
CA ALA A 657 -22.10 -10.89 6.42
C ALA A 657 -22.19 -9.74 7.46
N LEU A 658 -21.74 -9.98 8.69
CA LEU A 658 -21.72 -8.95 9.74
C LEU A 658 -20.78 -7.81 9.38
N MET A 659 -19.55 -8.09 8.92
CA MET A 659 -18.61 -7.05 8.51
C MET A 659 -19.13 -6.18 7.36
N LYS A 660 -19.74 -6.79 6.35
CA LYS A 660 -20.38 -6.03 5.25
C LYS A 660 -21.51 -5.14 5.77
N SER A 661 -22.29 -5.62 6.75
CA SER A 661 -23.32 -4.80 7.40
C SER A 661 -22.71 -3.61 8.14
N ILE A 662 -21.70 -3.86 8.98
CA ILE A 662 -20.99 -2.86 9.78
C ILE A 662 -20.52 -1.71 8.88
N VAL A 663 -19.81 -2.02 7.81
CA VAL A 663 -19.25 -0.99 6.92
C VAL A 663 -20.34 -0.26 6.15
N ARG A 664 -21.37 -0.95 5.67
CA ARG A 664 -22.52 -0.31 5.00
C ARG A 664 -23.25 0.65 5.93
N ASP A 665 -23.32 0.31 7.20
CA ASP A 665 -24.04 1.07 8.22
C ASP A 665 -23.14 2.14 8.91
N ASP A 666 -21.94 2.40 8.36
CA ASP A 666 -20.93 3.36 8.87
C ASP A 666 -20.51 3.10 10.33
N LEU A 667 -20.43 1.82 10.67
CA LEU A 667 -19.97 1.32 11.96
C LEU A 667 -18.56 0.75 11.87
N THR A 668 -17.99 0.45 13.03
CA THR A 668 -16.64 -0.08 13.20
C THR A 668 -16.68 -1.26 14.15
N PRO A 669 -15.94 -2.35 13.91
CA PRO A 669 -15.88 -3.46 14.84
C PRO A 669 -15.40 -2.99 16.22
N ASN A 670 -16.06 -3.48 17.26
CA ASN A 670 -15.73 -3.13 18.63
C ASN A 670 -14.56 -3.97 19.12
N LEU A 671 -13.36 -3.39 19.04
CA LEU A 671 -12.10 -3.92 19.57
C LEU A 671 -11.89 -3.60 21.05
N GLY A 672 -12.95 -3.15 21.74
CA GLY A 672 -12.91 -2.79 23.16
C GLY A 672 -12.77 -3.99 24.09
N TYR A 673 -12.73 -3.67 25.39
CA TYR A 673 -12.72 -4.64 26.46
C TYR A 673 -14.07 -5.36 26.61
N PHE A 674 -14.03 -6.68 26.70
CA PHE A 674 -15.19 -7.51 27.04
C PHE A 674 -14.98 -8.14 28.42
N ALA A 675 -15.99 -8.05 29.28
CA ALA A 675 -15.93 -8.62 30.63
C ALA A 675 -15.66 -10.13 30.58
N ASN A 676 -14.86 -10.61 31.54
CA ASN A 676 -14.48 -12.02 31.69
C ASN A 676 -13.73 -12.63 30.50
N GLU A 677 -13.19 -11.81 29.59
CA GLU A 677 -12.55 -12.25 28.35
C GLU A 677 -11.19 -11.56 28.15
N VAL A 678 -10.25 -12.29 27.55
CA VAL A 678 -9.01 -11.72 27.00
C VAL A 678 -9.00 -11.95 25.48
N THR A 679 -8.44 -11.03 24.72
CA THR A 679 -8.20 -11.23 23.28
C THR A 679 -6.75 -11.55 23.03
N VAL A 680 -6.45 -12.52 22.17
CA VAL A 680 -5.08 -12.97 21.89
C VAL A 680 -4.79 -12.84 20.40
N ASN A 681 -3.84 -11.97 20.06
CA ASN A 681 -3.31 -11.79 18.72
C ASN A 681 -1.82 -12.15 18.71
N SER A 682 -1.54 -13.42 18.44
CA SER A 682 -0.19 -13.95 18.45
C SER A 682 0.44 -13.94 17.06
N ASN A 683 1.60 -13.29 16.98
CA ASN A 683 2.51 -13.31 15.83
C ASN A 683 3.76 -14.14 16.12
N LEU A 684 3.77 -14.95 17.19
CA LEU A 684 4.92 -15.74 17.64
C LEU A 684 5.40 -16.77 16.60
N ARG A 685 4.50 -17.22 15.73
CA ARG A 685 4.84 -18.11 14.61
C ARG A 685 5.80 -17.46 13.61
N TYR A 686 5.74 -16.13 13.50
CA TYR A 686 6.50 -15.36 12.55
C TYR A 686 7.75 -14.80 13.19
N ASP A 687 8.89 -15.04 12.56
CA ASP A 687 10.12 -14.33 12.91
C ASP A 687 10.31 -13.14 11.96
N TRP A 688 9.67 -12.02 12.32
CA TRP A 688 9.67 -10.80 11.50
C TRP A 688 11.08 -10.29 11.20
N ALA A 689 11.96 -10.28 12.20
CA ALA A 689 13.34 -9.83 12.06
C ALA A 689 14.18 -10.76 11.15
N ASP A 690 13.96 -12.07 11.21
CA ASP A 690 14.70 -13.01 10.33
C ASP A 690 14.12 -13.07 8.91
N LEU A 691 12.83 -12.77 8.72
CA LEU A 691 12.20 -12.82 7.42
C LEU A 691 12.42 -11.53 6.61
N VAL A 692 12.58 -10.38 7.26
CA VAL A 692 12.79 -9.09 6.62
C VAL A 692 14.23 -8.64 6.88
N ASP A 693 15.20 -9.49 6.53
CA ASP A 693 16.61 -9.31 6.92
C ASP A 693 17.48 -8.54 5.92
N PHE A 694 17.10 -8.46 4.64
CA PHE A 694 17.89 -7.85 3.55
C PHE A 694 19.36 -8.34 3.48
N GLY A 695 19.64 -9.57 3.92
CA GLY A 695 20.99 -10.16 4.01
C GLY A 695 21.63 -10.05 5.39
N TYR A 696 20.96 -9.41 6.35
CA TYR A 696 21.40 -9.21 7.73
C TYR A 696 20.71 -10.16 8.71
N LYS A 697 20.70 -11.45 8.36
CA LYS A 697 20.04 -12.51 9.14
C LYS A 697 20.45 -12.47 10.62
N ASN A 698 19.48 -12.55 11.54
CA ASN A 698 19.67 -12.42 12.99
C ASN A 698 20.31 -11.10 13.45
N LYS A 699 20.27 -10.03 12.63
CA LYS A 699 20.79 -8.70 13.01
C LYS A 699 19.74 -7.60 12.97
N CYS A 700 18.58 -7.88 12.36
CA CYS A 700 17.44 -6.98 12.32
C CYS A 700 16.72 -6.94 13.68
N ARG A 701 16.17 -5.77 14.03
CA ARG A 701 15.21 -5.61 15.13
C ARG A 701 13.87 -5.15 14.56
N PHE A 702 12.78 -5.69 15.10
CA PHE A 702 11.42 -5.42 14.66
C PHE A 702 10.63 -4.69 15.74
N TYR A 703 9.89 -3.66 15.34
CA TYR A 703 9.03 -2.88 16.21
C TYR A 703 7.67 -2.68 15.55
N THR A 704 6.62 -2.64 16.35
CA THR A 704 5.26 -2.28 15.92
C THR A 704 4.59 -1.48 17.04
N ALA A 705 3.41 -0.98 16.75
CA ALA A 705 2.63 -0.18 17.68
C ALA A 705 1.29 -0.85 18.03
N TRP A 706 0.68 -0.27 19.06
CA TRP A 706 -0.69 -0.51 19.50
C TRP A 706 -0.95 -1.86 20.18
N THR A 707 -1.60 -1.76 21.33
CA THR A 707 -2.25 -2.87 22.04
C THR A 707 -3.45 -2.31 22.84
N GLY A 708 -4.30 -3.19 23.36
CA GLY A 708 -5.54 -2.83 24.05
C GLY A 708 -5.66 -3.44 25.46
N PRO A 709 -6.69 -3.04 26.24
CA PRO A 709 -7.00 -3.63 27.53
C PRO A 709 -7.21 -5.14 27.40
N LEU A 710 -6.37 -5.92 28.09
CA LEU A 710 -6.38 -7.38 28.02
C LEU A 710 -6.34 -7.94 26.58
N TYR A 711 -5.69 -7.22 25.66
CA TYR A 711 -5.44 -7.63 24.29
C TYR A 711 -3.98 -8.07 24.17
N PHE A 712 -3.71 -9.37 24.22
CA PHE A 712 -2.35 -9.91 24.23
C PHE A 712 -1.75 -9.91 22.82
N ARG A 713 -0.78 -9.03 22.60
CA ARG A 713 0.09 -9.04 21.41
C ARG A 713 1.33 -9.86 21.72
N VAL A 714 1.58 -10.94 20.97
CA VAL A 714 2.73 -11.84 21.22
C VAL A 714 3.68 -11.85 20.03
N PHE A 715 4.96 -11.56 20.26
CA PHE A 715 6.00 -11.52 19.22
C PHE A 715 7.27 -12.26 19.66
N ARG A 716 8.16 -12.55 18.71
CA ARG A 716 9.53 -13.00 19.01
C ARG A 716 10.32 -11.86 19.65
N LEU A 717 11.27 -12.20 20.51
CA LEU A 717 12.18 -11.21 21.11
C LEU A 717 13.08 -10.58 20.04
N ASN A 718 13.42 -9.32 20.24
CA ASN A 718 14.51 -8.64 19.52
C ASN A 718 15.88 -9.05 20.05
N LEU A 719 16.92 -8.65 19.32
CA LEU A 719 18.30 -8.73 19.77
C LEU A 719 18.51 -7.84 21.00
N VAL A 720 19.24 -8.37 21.98
CA VAL A 720 19.67 -7.62 23.16
C VAL A 720 21.19 -7.48 23.09
N GLU A 721 21.68 -6.25 23.27
CA GLU A 721 23.10 -5.98 23.40
C GLU A 721 23.59 -6.59 24.73
N ASP A 722 24.51 -7.53 24.66
CA ASP A 722 25.27 -7.93 25.83
C ASP A 722 26.19 -6.79 26.25
N GLY A 723 26.57 -6.73 27.52
CA GLY A 723 27.45 -5.66 28.02
C GLY A 723 28.84 -5.61 27.37
N GLN A 724 29.13 -6.47 26.38
CA GLN A 724 30.35 -6.50 25.57
C GLN A 724 30.14 -5.93 24.16
N GLY A 725 28.95 -5.40 23.85
CA GLY A 725 28.60 -4.83 22.55
C GLY A 725 28.24 -5.88 21.49
N SER A 726 28.08 -7.14 21.88
CA SER A 726 27.62 -8.23 21.01
C SER A 726 26.09 -8.35 21.12
N PHE A 727 25.42 -8.67 20.02
CA PHE A 727 23.97 -8.83 20.02
C PHE A 727 23.60 -10.30 20.06
N ALA A 728 22.87 -10.71 21.10
CA ALA A 728 22.34 -12.05 21.23
C ALA A 728 20.80 -12.04 21.15
N ARG A 729 20.23 -13.06 20.52
CA ARG A 729 18.79 -13.22 20.40
C ARG A 729 18.38 -14.61 20.84
N ASP A 730 17.43 -14.67 21.76
CA ASP A 730 16.73 -15.90 22.07
C ASP A 730 15.61 -16.12 21.05
N GLN A 731 15.93 -16.85 19.97
CA GLN A 731 14.99 -17.18 18.88
C GLN A 731 13.74 -17.93 19.36
N HIS A 732 13.81 -18.55 20.54
CA HIS A 732 12.69 -19.29 21.11
C HIS A 732 11.91 -18.47 22.12
N GLY A 733 12.40 -17.30 22.53
CA GLY A 733 11.71 -16.41 23.45
C GLY A 733 10.53 -15.68 22.82
N ALA A 734 9.74 -15.05 23.68
CA ALA A 734 8.58 -14.25 23.32
C ALA A 734 8.49 -12.97 24.15
N GLU A 735 8.06 -11.88 23.51
CA GLU A 735 7.53 -10.69 24.17
C GLU A 735 6.00 -10.74 24.15
N VAL A 736 5.35 -10.38 25.26
CA VAL A 736 3.90 -10.18 25.33
C VAL A 736 3.59 -8.76 25.79
N ALA A 737 2.78 -8.05 25.01
CA ALA A 737 2.35 -6.68 25.31
C ALA A 737 0.82 -6.56 25.40
N PHE A 738 0.33 -5.90 26.45
CA PHE A 738 -1.09 -5.61 26.64
C PHE A 738 -1.29 -4.45 27.62
N LEU A 739 -2.51 -3.90 27.68
CA LEU A 739 -2.85 -2.90 28.68
C LEU A 739 -3.58 -3.55 29.88
N ILE A 740 -3.21 -3.14 31.08
CA ILE A 740 -3.84 -3.53 32.36
C ILE A 740 -4.26 -2.28 33.13
N GLU A 741 -5.25 -2.38 34.01
CA GLU A 741 -5.63 -1.26 34.87
C GLU A 741 -4.42 -0.77 35.69
N LYS A 742 -4.29 0.56 35.79
CA LYS A 742 -3.13 1.20 36.45
C LYS A 742 -2.91 0.71 37.89
N ASP A 743 -3.99 0.50 38.64
CA ASP A 743 -3.94 0.03 40.03
C ASP A 743 -3.59 -1.46 40.17
N LYS A 744 -3.57 -2.22 39.06
CA LYS A 744 -3.24 -3.66 39.04
C LYS A 744 -1.83 -3.96 38.53
N LYS A 745 -1.21 -3.02 37.82
CA LYS A 745 0.08 -3.21 37.14
C LYS A 745 1.18 -3.72 38.07
N ASP A 746 1.41 -3.02 39.19
CA ASP A 746 2.52 -3.35 40.10
C ASP A 746 2.31 -4.71 40.78
N THR A 747 1.07 -5.03 41.15
CA THR A 747 0.69 -6.34 41.68
C THR A 747 0.97 -7.45 40.68
N PHE A 748 0.56 -7.26 39.42
CA PHE A 748 0.79 -8.23 38.35
C PHE A 748 2.29 -8.42 38.07
N LEU A 749 3.04 -7.32 37.90
CA LEU A 749 4.49 -7.37 37.63
C LEU A 749 5.26 -8.01 38.79
N SER A 750 4.86 -7.76 40.04
CA SER A 750 5.49 -8.39 41.20
C SER A 750 5.28 -9.90 41.22
N ALA A 751 4.07 -10.38 40.91
CA ALA A 751 3.78 -11.80 40.79
C ALA A 751 4.59 -12.45 39.65
N TRP A 752 4.61 -11.79 38.48
CA TRP A 752 5.38 -12.25 37.33
C TRP A 752 6.88 -12.36 37.62
N HIS A 753 7.49 -11.33 38.19
CA HIS A 753 8.92 -11.35 38.56
C HIS A 753 9.23 -12.48 39.54
N LYS A 754 8.35 -12.68 40.54
CA LYS A 754 8.50 -13.77 41.50
C LYS A 754 8.45 -15.13 40.82
N ASP A 755 7.47 -15.36 39.95
CA ASP A 755 7.33 -16.63 39.25
C ASP A 755 8.52 -16.89 38.31
N ILE A 756 9.03 -15.88 37.62
CA ILE A 756 10.24 -16.01 36.79
C ILE A 756 11.45 -16.41 37.65
N ALA A 757 11.66 -15.74 38.78
CA ALA A 757 12.78 -16.00 39.68
C ALA A 757 12.69 -17.40 40.32
N GLU A 758 11.48 -17.86 40.62
CA GLU A 758 11.21 -19.16 41.23
C GLU A 758 10.92 -20.26 40.20
N ASN A 759 11.19 -20.02 38.91
CA ASN A 759 10.97 -20.97 37.83
C ASN A 759 9.56 -21.58 37.82
N PHE A 760 8.55 -20.73 38.05
CA PHE A 760 7.12 -21.02 38.03
C PHE A 760 6.66 -22.04 39.09
N VAL A 761 7.38 -22.20 40.20
CA VAL A 761 7.01 -23.13 41.29
C VAL A 761 5.63 -22.85 41.88
N ASN A 762 5.16 -21.59 41.87
CA ASN A 762 3.84 -21.22 42.40
C ASN A 762 2.69 -21.44 41.41
N VAL A 763 2.97 -21.80 40.16
CA VAL A 763 1.94 -22.01 39.14
C VAL A 763 1.29 -23.37 39.38
N LYS A 764 0.03 -23.35 39.83
CA LYS A 764 -0.75 -24.56 40.04
C LYS A 764 -0.96 -25.29 38.71
N GLN A 765 -0.72 -26.60 38.72
CA GLN A 765 -1.02 -27.48 37.60
C GLN A 765 -2.54 -27.55 37.38
#